data_AF-A0A1B7KSN2-F1
#
_entry.id   AF-A0A1B7KSN2-F1
#
_cell.length_a   1.000
_cell.length_b   1.000
_cell.length_c   1.000
_cell.angle_alpha   90.00
_cell.angle_beta   90.00
_cell.angle_gamma   90.00
#
_symmetry.space_group_name_H-M   'P 1'
#
loop_
_entity.id
_entity.type
_entity.pdbx_description
1 polymer ?
#
loop_
_entity_poly.entity_id
_entity_poly.type
_entity_poly.pdbx_seq_one_letter_code
_entity_poly.pdbx_strand_id
1 'polypeptide(L)'
;MTLENQLIKKTFYETLMEADEKNPVRVLGEAFLSGDKDETADISTIRFAQGEVYFHNKDYEAAIFKWENVHNHLEPWAKKNIADCYYELGQLSTAEEIYKSIDTESSVLQSEVALQLFSLYIDQDRLGEADQVIKKAVSFNPDYPNVTDIARAFFEKHKDWKSAIELAVNEAIRTESHHWFDILKTYVEQGLTKILEPHYFSKCLVVLYRVDQIRFEQMVQALWNGYKNEPSYFAWLREFNQLFLNMDAKREQPWTDLPALYQETYFELIDGKYLIKELEEIIPILLTNWLKIADDSHALFASAAVLAWSEKFPSSISPEVVNDAENLIFRSRNETDGLEYSLTLFDSIVKWAEAQHVDPGYRFRWIIRELVDFQTHHLLVAGTSGNGKSAFINSILGENIQTAPTSSVIVFKGDDETEIRKISDEELTTFSSFDEFQETVDRRLNKGADNAIMEFSLPAPILQENRLVLMDTPGFSDRNGIEGEALKYLHLADSLLFVLDANDPFTEKEQEILMQIREYAPNLPIHFLLNKIDEIYDEHEAASIVEDTRSRVRAYVPEARVFAYSSRLRSRKQQNDLTEFLKSLSRPVAEDDRMEKILICIRQLISHLLDKRAEMENSLADSIKWNEEMVTKLSGAIHQLTDLKEEKARIITRTFHKILEEIRADLSENIPKILRQTSDMIQEDSDFRKIHLELNDEMNRRVYAYVNDKVLPKLYHSLQEWILTANDELNHCQSFLNEISDGFNAMYGEERLKLNCDFKVLDDWRRDADRMTSGVQMDKVNIFLRRTPYQILLKSAGKLFGTFQQNNALLYNKYKQFVENQDYLDVTESIVNKLLLQFELFEKSLERDISLFFRTPFAVLNQTVEETKKEINEKEEELEKMRSNPETYRDPLTLFEVKLRQYEWIAISAKRVFQV
;
A
#
# COMPACT_ATOMS: atom_id res chain seq x y z
N MET A 1 -36.70 10.60 -68.41
CA MET A 1 -35.72 9.53 -68.10
C MET A 1 -34.40 9.97 -68.73
N THR A 2 -33.28 9.96 -68.01
CA THR A 2 -31.98 10.30 -68.62
C THR A 2 -31.52 9.15 -69.51
N LEU A 3 -30.71 9.44 -70.54
CA LEU A 3 -30.14 8.42 -71.42
C LEU A 3 -29.41 7.32 -70.64
N GLU A 4 -28.61 7.70 -69.65
CA GLU A 4 -27.87 6.77 -68.80
C GLU A 4 -28.79 5.81 -68.02
N ASN A 5 -29.92 6.30 -67.51
CA ASN A 5 -30.92 5.45 -66.84
C ASN A 5 -31.54 4.44 -67.80
N GLN A 6 -31.70 4.79 -69.07
CA GLN A 6 -32.19 3.87 -70.08
C GLN A 6 -31.14 2.80 -70.40
N LEU A 7 -29.87 3.19 -70.54
CA LEU A 7 -28.75 2.27 -70.78
C LEU A 7 -28.54 1.29 -69.62
N ILE A 8 -28.58 1.75 -68.36
CA ILE A 8 -28.49 0.90 -67.16
C ILE A 8 -29.59 -0.16 -67.15
N LYS A 9 -30.83 0.25 -67.40
CA LYS A 9 -32.01 -0.64 -67.39
C LYS A 9 -32.17 -1.46 -68.67
N LYS A 10 -31.28 -1.27 -69.65
CA LYS A 10 -31.37 -1.86 -70.99
C LYS A 10 -32.71 -1.54 -71.68
N THR A 11 -33.14 -0.29 -71.61
CA THR A 11 -34.44 0.21 -72.14
C THR A 11 -34.25 1.31 -73.18
N PHE A 12 -33.03 1.49 -73.69
CA PHE A 12 -32.74 2.44 -74.76
C PHE A 12 -33.57 2.17 -76.02
N TYR A 13 -33.89 0.91 -76.30
CA TYR A 13 -34.74 0.53 -77.43
C TYR A 13 -36.11 1.22 -77.44
N GLU A 14 -36.65 1.59 -76.28
CA GLU A 14 -37.92 2.33 -76.17
C GLU A 14 -37.84 3.72 -76.80
N THR A 15 -36.65 4.32 -76.90
CA THR A 15 -36.45 5.62 -77.57
C THR A 15 -36.63 5.54 -79.09
N LEU A 16 -36.55 4.34 -79.66
CA LEU A 16 -36.71 4.08 -81.08
C LEU A 16 -38.11 3.52 -81.41
N MET A 17 -39.02 3.52 -80.43
CA MET A 17 -40.40 3.04 -80.56
C MET A 17 -41.40 4.19 -80.47
N GLU A 18 -42.49 4.11 -81.23
CA GLU A 18 -43.64 5.00 -81.05
C GLU A 18 -44.56 4.49 -79.92
N ALA A 19 -45.30 5.40 -79.26
CA ALA A 19 -46.07 5.11 -78.05
C ALA A 19 -47.14 3.99 -78.19
N ASP A 20 -47.53 3.65 -79.42
CA ASP A 20 -48.60 2.70 -79.74
C ASP A 20 -48.06 1.32 -80.17
N GLU A 21 -46.73 1.17 -80.32
CA GLU A 21 -46.10 -0.03 -80.84
C GLU A 21 -45.79 -1.06 -79.74
N LYS A 22 -46.21 -2.31 -79.94
CA LYS A 22 -46.06 -3.41 -78.96
C LYS A 22 -45.07 -4.49 -79.34
N ASN A 23 -44.39 -4.38 -80.48
CA ASN A 23 -43.46 -5.40 -80.96
C ASN A 23 -42.08 -4.78 -81.31
N PRO A 24 -41.19 -4.64 -80.30
CA PRO A 24 -39.86 -4.05 -80.48
C PRO A 24 -39.02 -4.75 -81.55
N VAL A 25 -39.12 -6.09 -81.66
CA VAL A 25 -38.33 -6.88 -82.61
C VAL A 25 -38.67 -6.53 -84.05
N ARG A 26 -39.96 -6.37 -84.36
CA ARG A 26 -40.41 -5.99 -85.72
C ARG A 26 -39.95 -4.57 -86.07
N VAL A 27 -40.19 -3.63 -85.17
CA VAL A 27 -39.89 -2.19 -85.37
C VAL A 27 -38.39 -1.98 -85.58
N LEU A 28 -37.55 -2.52 -84.70
CA LEU A 28 -36.10 -2.41 -84.82
C LEU A 28 -35.54 -3.21 -85.99
N GLY A 29 -36.23 -4.28 -86.42
CA GLY A 29 -35.87 -5.06 -87.61
C GLY A 29 -36.13 -4.29 -88.91
N GLU A 30 -37.27 -3.62 -89.01
CA GLU A 30 -37.61 -2.73 -90.12
C GLU A 30 -36.68 -1.51 -90.17
N ALA A 31 -36.43 -0.87 -89.02
CA ALA A 31 -35.49 0.24 -88.88
C ALA A 31 -34.06 -0.14 -89.31
N PHE A 32 -33.60 -1.34 -88.94
CA PHE A 32 -32.32 -1.88 -89.38
C PHE A 32 -32.28 -2.08 -90.90
N LEU A 33 -33.33 -2.66 -91.50
CA LEU A 33 -33.39 -2.92 -92.94
C LEU A 33 -33.51 -1.65 -93.79
N SER A 34 -34.12 -0.59 -93.23
CA SER A 34 -34.11 0.74 -93.85
C SER A 34 -32.74 1.42 -93.71
N GLY A 35 -32.10 1.33 -92.55
CA GLY A 35 -30.78 1.92 -92.31
C GLY A 35 -29.65 1.23 -93.08
N ASP A 36 -29.71 -0.09 -93.27
CA ASP A 36 -28.71 -0.85 -94.04
C ASP A 36 -28.70 -0.51 -95.53
N LYS A 37 -29.80 0.07 -96.04
CA LYS A 37 -29.90 0.59 -97.42
C LYS A 37 -29.43 2.03 -97.57
N ASP A 38 -29.24 2.73 -96.46
CA ASP A 38 -28.79 4.11 -96.39
C ASP A 38 -27.37 4.13 -95.81
N GLU A 39 -26.35 4.27 -96.68
CA GLU A 39 -24.93 4.25 -96.29
C GLU A 39 -24.55 5.34 -95.26
N THR A 40 -25.45 6.27 -94.94
CA THR A 40 -25.24 7.35 -93.95
C THR A 40 -25.87 7.08 -92.58
N ALA A 41 -26.68 6.02 -92.41
CA ALA A 41 -27.37 5.73 -91.17
C ALA A 41 -26.45 5.07 -90.11
N ASP A 42 -26.53 5.52 -88.86
CA ASP A 42 -25.79 4.91 -87.75
C ASP A 42 -26.48 3.62 -87.27
N ILE A 43 -26.18 2.54 -87.98
CA ILE A 43 -26.68 1.19 -87.70
C ILE A 43 -26.28 0.70 -86.30
N SER A 44 -25.19 1.21 -85.71
CA SER A 44 -24.72 0.81 -84.38
C SER A 44 -25.74 1.13 -83.28
N THR A 45 -26.44 2.26 -83.40
CA THR A 45 -27.50 2.66 -82.45
C THR A 45 -28.69 1.71 -82.51
N ILE A 46 -29.08 1.26 -83.71
CA ILE A 46 -30.16 0.28 -83.91
C ILE A 46 -29.74 -1.10 -83.39
N ARG A 47 -28.49 -1.51 -83.65
CA ARG A 47 -27.90 -2.75 -83.13
C ARG A 47 -27.88 -2.78 -81.61
N PHE A 48 -27.51 -1.67 -80.97
CA PHE A 48 -27.52 -1.54 -79.52
C PHE A 48 -28.91 -1.82 -78.93
N ALA A 49 -29.94 -1.17 -79.49
CA ALA A 49 -31.35 -1.38 -79.10
C ALA A 49 -31.84 -2.81 -79.37
N GLN A 50 -31.48 -3.41 -80.51
CA GLN A 50 -31.81 -4.82 -80.79
C GLN A 50 -31.22 -5.74 -79.72
N GLY A 51 -29.96 -5.51 -79.30
CA GLY A 51 -29.30 -6.29 -78.27
C GLY A 51 -30.04 -6.28 -76.93
N GLU A 52 -30.54 -5.12 -76.50
CA GLU A 52 -31.33 -4.99 -75.27
C GLU A 52 -32.62 -5.82 -75.31
N VAL A 53 -33.33 -5.80 -76.45
CA VAL A 53 -34.55 -6.58 -76.63
C VAL A 53 -34.28 -8.08 -76.53
N TYR A 54 -33.21 -8.58 -77.17
CA TYR A 54 -32.84 -10.00 -77.07
C TYR A 54 -32.38 -10.37 -75.65
N PHE A 55 -31.65 -9.48 -74.96
CA PHE A 55 -31.27 -9.67 -73.57
C PHE A 55 -32.48 -9.86 -72.65
N HIS A 56 -33.51 -9.01 -72.76
CA HIS A 56 -34.74 -9.15 -71.96
C HIS A 56 -35.52 -10.43 -72.26
N ASN A 57 -35.38 -10.98 -73.47
CA ASN A 57 -35.95 -12.26 -73.86
C ASN A 57 -35.04 -13.47 -73.52
N LYS A 58 -33.93 -13.25 -72.80
CA LYS A 58 -32.93 -14.25 -72.41
C LYS A 58 -32.24 -14.95 -73.59
N ASP A 59 -32.26 -14.35 -74.76
CA ASP A 59 -31.49 -14.80 -75.93
C ASP A 59 -30.15 -14.08 -75.95
N TYR A 60 -29.26 -14.51 -75.05
CA TYR A 60 -27.97 -13.85 -74.83
C TYR A 60 -27.02 -14.01 -76.02
N GLU A 61 -27.10 -15.10 -76.78
CA GLU A 61 -26.30 -15.31 -78.00
C GLU A 61 -26.67 -14.27 -79.07
N ALA A 62 -27.97 -14.07 -79.32
CA ALA A 62 -28.42 -13.04 -80.23
C ALA A 62 -28.05 -11.64 -79.71
N ALA A 63 -28.20 -11.38 -78.40
CA ALA A 63 -27.85 -10.09 -77.79
C ALA A 63 -26.36 -9.75 -77.94
N ILE A 64 -25.47 -10.70 -77.62
CA ILE A 64 -24.01 -10.55 -77.78
C ILE A 64 -23.68 -10.23 -79.23
N PHE A 65 -24.21 -11.01 -80.18
CA PHE A 65 -23.96 -10.77 -81.60
C PHE A 65 -24.40 -9.37 -82.04
N LYS A 66 -25.52 -8.84 -81.51
CA LYS A 66 -25.93 -7.47 -81.82
C LYS A 66 -24.95 -6.44 -81.25
N TRP A 67 -24.53 -6.60 -80.00
CA TRP A 67 -23.64 -5.66 -79.32
C TRP A 67 -22.20 -5.70 -79.82
N GLU A 68 -21.70 -6.83 -80.31
CA GLU A 68 -20.36 -6.93 -80.95
C GLU A 68 -20.24 -6.06 -82.21
N ASN A 69 -21.35 -5.75 -82.85
CA ASN A 69 -21.43 -4.93 -84.07
C ASN A 69 -21.78 -3.45 -83.76
N VAL A 70 -21.53 -2.98 -82.54
CA VAL A 70 -21.71 -1.57 -82.13
C VAL A 70 -20.33 -0.91 -82.07
N HIS A 71 -20.07 0.05 -82.97
CA HIS A 71 -18.76 0.72 -83.10
C HIS A 71 -18.84 2.25 -83.01
N ASN A 72 -19.87 2.75 -82.32
CA ASN A 72 -20.09 4.17 -82.08
C ASN A 72 -19.86 4.51 -80.59
N HIS A 73 -20.30 5.69 -80.16
CA HIS A 73 -20.18 6.14 -78.77
C HIS A 73 -20.84 5.20 -77.71
N LEU A 74 -21.72 4.27 -78.12
CA LEU A 74 -22.33 3.26 -77.24
C LEU A 74 -21.46 2.00 -77.09
N GLU A 75 -20.34 1.87 -77.80
CA GLU A 75 -19.46 0.69 -77.75
C GLU A 75 -19.06 0.30 -76.30
N PRO A 76 -18.66 1.24 -75.41
CA PRO A 76 -18.33 0.87 -74.02
C PRO A 76 -19.53 0.28 -73.25
N TRP A 77 -20.74 0.80 -73.47
CA TRP A 77 -21.98 0.25 -72.90
C TRP A 77 -22.33 -1.11 -73.53
N ALA A 78 -22.04 -1.29 -74.81
CA ALA A 78 -22.25 -2.55 -75.52
C ALA A 78 -21.33 -3.64 -74.94
N LYS A 79 -20.05 -3.32 -74.69
CA LYS A 79 -19.09 -4.21 -73.99
C LYS A 79 -19.55 -4.58 -72.59
N LYS A 80 -20.06 -3.61 -71.81
CA LYS A 80 -20.66 -3.87 -70.49
C LYS A 80 -21.83 -4.85 -70.61
N ASN A 81 -22.74 -4.60 -71.54
CA ASN A 81 -23.90 -5.46 -71.76
C ASN A 81 -23.54 -6.87 -72.26
N ILE A 82 -22.48 -7.01 -73.07
CA ILE A 82 -21.91 -8.31 -73.46
C ILE A 82 -21.37 -9.03 -72.22
N ALA A 83 -20.64 -8.33 -71.34
CA ALA A 83 -20.16 -8.92 -70.09
C ALA A 83 -21.31 -9.35 -69.18
N ASP A 84 -22.39 -8.55 -69.08
CA ASP A 84 -23.62 -8.93 -68.37
C ASP A 84 -24.23 -10.23 -68.96
N CYS A 85 -24.26 -10.41 -70.29
CA CYS A 85 -24.70 -11.68 -70.91
C CYS A 85 -23.83 -12.86 -70.48
N TYR A 86 -22.51 -12.72 -70.54
CA TYR A 86 -21.59 -13.79 -70.14
C TYR A 86 -21.72 -14.12 -68.65
N TYR A 87 -22.00 -13.11 -67.82
CA TYR A 87 -22.29 -13.27 -66.42
C TYR A 87 -23.59 -14.08 -66.20
N GLU A 88 -24.70 -13.74 -66.86
CA GLU A 88 -25.96 -14.49 -66.80
C GLU A 88 -25.85 -15.93 -67.34
N LEU A 89 -24.94 -16.16 -68.31
CA LEU A 89 -24.61 -17.49 -68.83
C LEU A 89 -23.70 -18.31 -67.89
N GLY A 90 -23.25 -17.75 -66.77
CA GLY A 90 -22.32 -18.38 -65.83
C GLY A 90 -20.87 -18.45 -66.31
N GLN A 91 -20.52 -17.77 -67.41
CA GLN A 91 -19.16 -17.69 -67.96
C GLN A 91 -18.39 -16.53 -67.31
N LEU A 92 -18.19 -16.64 -65.99
CA LEU A 92 -17.70 -15.55 -65.15
C LEU A 92 -16.28 -15.06 -65.52
N SER A 93 -15.37 -15.95 -65.94
CA SER A 93 -14.01 -15.54 -66.35
C SER A 93 -14.02 -14.67 -67.60
N THR A 94 -14.89 -14.97 -68.56
CA THR A 94 -15.06 -14.18 -69.78
C THR A 94 -15.73 -12.85 -69.48
N ALA A 95 -16.76 -12.85 -68.61
CA ALA A 95 -17.39 -11.62 -68.14
C ALA A 95 -16.37 -10.68 -67.46
N GLU A 96 -15.53 -11.20 -66.57
CA GLU A 96 -14.49 -10.44 -65.87
C GLU A 96 -13.47 -9.80 -66.83
N GLU A 97 -12.96 -10.56 -67.82
CA GLU A 97 -12.02 -10.04 -68.82
C GLU A 97 -12.63 -8.89 -69.62
N ILE A 98 -13.89 -9.05 -70.04
CA ILE A 98 -14.61 -8.03 -70.80
C ILE A 98 -14.88 -6.80 -69.91
N TYR A 99 -15.36 -6.96 -68.67
CA TYR A 99 -15.53 -5.84 -67.75
C TYR A 99 -14.22 -5.05 -67.54
N LYS A 100 -13.08 -5.75 -67.35
CA LYS A 100 -11.76 -5.12 -67.19
C LYS A 100 -11.25 -4.42 -68.45
N SER A 101 -11.72 -4.81 -69.63
CA SER A 101 -11.33 -4.21 -70.92
C SER A 101 -12.04 -2.90 -71.24
N ILE A 102 -13.08 -2.53 -70.48
CA ILE A 102 -13.88 -1.33 -70.74
C ILE A 102 -13.08 -0.09 -70.30
N ASP A 103 -12.62 0.67 -71.30
CA ASP A 103 -12.06 2.00 -71.12
C ASP A 103 -13.13 3.05 -71.48
N THR A 104 -13.44 3.95 -70.56
CA THR A 104 -14.50 4.94 -70.73
C THR A 104 -14.27 6.16 -69.85
N GLU A 105 -14.64 7.34 -70.33
CA GLU A 105 -14.63 8.58 -69.54
C GLU A 105 -15.94 8.78 -68.74
N SER A 106 -16.96 7.95 -68.96
CA SER A 106 -18.25 8.06 -68.25
C SER A 106 -18.14 7.53 -66.82
N SER A 107 -18.28 8.42 -65.83
CA SER A 107 -18.26 8.05 -64.41
C SER A 107 -19.38 7.08 -64.04
N VAL A 108 -20.55 7.20 -64.68
CA VAL A 108 -21.70 6.30 -64.49
C VAL A 108 -21.38 4.90 -64.99
N LEU A 109 -20.84 4.76 -66.20
CA LEU A 109 -20.44 3.45 -66.73
C LEU A 109 -19.31 2.82 -65.92
N GLN A 110 -18.31 3.61 -65.50
CA GLN A 110 -17.26 3.10 -64.61
C GLN A 110 -17.81 2.55 -63.28
N SER A 111 -18.82 3.24 -62.71
CA SER A 111 -19.46 2.81 -61.46
C SER A 111 -20.27 1.52 -61.64
N GLU A 112 -21.00 1.42 -62.75
CA GLU A 112 -21.71 0.19 -63.16
C GLU A 112 -20.75 -0.99 -63.33
N VAL A 113 -19.65 -0.81 -64.07
CA VAL A 113 -18.63 -1.86 -64.27
C VAL A 113 -18.01 -2.28 -62.94
N ALA A 114 -17.72 -1.33 -62.05
CA ALA A 114 -17.20 -1.64 -60.72
C ALA A 114 -18.19 -2.45 -59.87
N LEU A 115 -19.49 -2.11 -59.87
CA LEU A 115 -20.51 -2.89 -59.15
C LEU A 115 -20.74 -4.28 -59.75
N GLN A 116 -20.63 -4.44 -61.06
CA GLN A 116 -20.69 -5.75 -61.70
C GLN A 116 -19.46 -6.59 -61.38
N LEU A 117 -18.25 -6.03 -61.43
CA LEU A 117 -17.03 -6.71 -61.00
C LEU A 117 -17.08 -7.09 -59.52
N PHE A 118 -17.62 -6.21 -58.66
CA PHE A 118 -17.85 -6.51 -57.26
C PHE A 118 -18.78 -7.71 -57.10
N SER A 119 -19.96 -7.70 -57.73
CA SER A 119 -20.93 -8.81 -57.67
C SER A 119 -20.32 -10.12 -58.18
N LEU A 120 -19.58 -10.07 -59.29
CA LEU A 120 -18.86 -11.20 -59.86
C LEU A 120 -17.83 -11.79 -58.89
N TYR A 121 -17.05 -10.95 -58.21
CA TYR A 121 -16.09 -11.42 -57.22
C TYR A 121 -16.74 -12.00 -55.97
N ILE A 122 -17.89 -11.46 -55.54
CA ILE A 122 -18.68 -12.05 -54.46
C ILE A 122 -19.17 -13.46 -54.84
N ASP A 123 -19.68 -13.65 -56.06
CA ASP A 123 -20.17 -14.96 -56.52
C ASP A 123 -19.05 -15.99 -56.69
N GLN A 124 -17.81 -15.54 -56.92
CA GLN A 124 -16.62 -16.38 -57.01
C GLN A 124 -15.89 -16.58 -55.66
N ASP A 125 -16.44 -16.05 -54.55
CA ASP A 125 -15.80 -16.05 -53.22
C ASP A 125 -14.39 -15.38 -53.21
N ARG A 126 -14.14 -14.46 -54.14
CA ARG A 126 -12.88 -13.69 -54.29
C ARG A 126 -12.94 -12.40 -53.48
N LEU A 127 -13.07 -12.54 -52.17
CA LEU A 127 -13.34 -11.42 -51.25
C LEU A 127 -12.29 -10.30 -51.27
N GLY A 128 -11.01 -10.64 -51.47
CA GLY A 128 -9.94 -9.64 -51.53
C GLY A 128 -10.04 -8.70 -52.74
N GLU A 129 -10.51 -9.21 -53.88
CA GLU A 129 -10.72 -8.40 -55.08
C GLU A 129 -12.05 -7.65 -55.03
N ALA A 130 -13.08 -8.24 -54.42
CA ALA A 130 -14.32 -7.55 -54.09
C ALA A 130 -14.05 -6.31 -53.20
N ASP A 131 -13.24 -6.46 -52.15
CA ASP A 131 -12.83 -5.37 -51.26
C ASP A 131 -12.11 -4.24 -52.01
N GLN A 132 -11.14 -4.56 -52.87
CA GLN A 132 -10.42 -3.57 -53.66
C GLN A 132 -11.34 -2.82 -54.62
N VAL A 133 -12.24 -3.53 -55.31
CA VAL A 133 -13.16 -2.93 -56.28
C VAL A 133 -14.17 -2.03 -55.60
N ILE A 134 -14.77 -2.45 -54.48
CA ILE A 134 -15.78 -1.64 -53.80
C ILE A 134 -15.16 -0.39 -53.15
N LYS A 135 -13.95 -0.50 -52.57
CA LYS A 135 -13.20 0.66 -52.07
C LYS A 135 -12.89 1.64 -53.19
N LYS A 136 -12.47 1.14 -54.36
CA LYS A 136 -12.22 1.97 -55.54
C LYS A 136 -13.50 2.65 -56.02
N ALA A 137 -14.62 1.93 -56.09
CA ALA A 137 -15.92 2.46 -56.49
C ALA A 137 -16.37 3.62 -55.58
N VAL A 138 -16.30 3.42 -54.26
CA VAL A 138 -16.59 4.47 -53.27
C VAL A 138 -15.66 5.67 -53.44
N SER A 139 -14.35 5.44 -53.59
CA SER A 139 -13.40 6.55 -53.71
C SER A 139 -13.56 7.38 -54.99
N PHE A 140 -14.03 6.75 -56.07
CA PHE A 140 -14.20 7.39 -57.37
C PHE A 140 -15.55 8.10 -57.53
N ASN A 141 -16.66 7.44 -57.16
CA ASN A 141 -18.01 7.99 -57.34
C ASN A 141 -18.94 7.57 -56.19
N PRO A 142 -18.78 8.16 -54.99
CA PRO A 142 -19.56 7.77 -53.80
C PRO A 142 -21.05 8.13 -53.90
N ASP A 143 -21.43 9.08 -54.75
CA ASP A 143 -22.82 9.49 -54.96
C ASP A 143 -23.58 8.58 -55.94
N TYR A 144 -22.91 7.59 -56.53
CA TYR A 144 -23.58 6.62 -57.38
C TYR A 144 -24.59 5.79 -56.56
N PRO A 145 -25.82 5.57 -57.06
CA PRO A 145 -26.89 4.98 -56.26
C PRO A 145 -26.49 3.70 -55.53
N ASN A 146 -26.71 3.67 -54.21
CA ASN A 146 -26.45 2.55 -53.30
C ASN A 146 -24.99 2.09 -53.16
N VAL A 147 -23.98 2.72 -53.78
CA VAL A 147 -22.58 2.24 -53.71
C VAL A 147 -22.07 2.20 -52.28
N THR A 148 -22.31 3.27 -51.52
CA THR A 148 -21.87 3.38 -50.13
C THR A 148 -22.66 2.45 -49.21
N ASP A 149 -23.94 2.22 -49.47
CA ASP A 149 -24.76 1.23 -48.75
C ASP A 149 -24.30 -0.20 -49.01
N ILE A 150 -23.98 -0.55 -50.26
CA ILE A 150 -23.44 -1.85 -50.66
C ILE A 150 -22.07 -2.06 -49.99
N ALA A 151 -21.21 -1.04 -50.02
CA ALA A 151 -19.89 -1.07 -49.39
C ALA A 151 -20.01 -1.31 -47.87
N ARG A 152 -20.89 -0.57 -47.19
CA ARG A 152 -21.15 -0.76 -45.76
C ARG A 152 -21.63 -2.18 -45.46
N ALA A 153 -22.68 -2.64 -46.15
CA ALA A 153 -23.24 -3.97 -45.93
C ALA A 153 -22.20 -5.08 -46.15
N PHE A 154 -21.30 -4.90 -47.12
CA PHE A 154 -20.16 -5.78 -47.34
C PHE A 154 -19.19 -5.75 -46.16
N PHE A 155 -18.70 -4.59 -45.74
CA PHE A 155 -17.75 -4.49 -44.62
C PHE A 155 -18.33 -5.04 -43.31
N GLU A 156 -19.59 -4.73 -42.99
CA GLU A 156 -20.29 -5.24 -41.80
C GLU A 156 -20.43 -6.77 -41.84
N LYS A 157 -20.90 -7.32 -42.97
CA LYS A 157 -21.07 -8.79 -43.15
C LYS A 157 -19.76 -9.54 -42.95
N HIS A 158 -18.65 -8.95 -43.38
CA HIS A 158 -17.31 -9.54 -43.28
C HIS A 158 -16.53 -9.10 -42.02
N LYS A 159 -17.15 -8.31 -41.13
CA LYS A 159 -16.53 -7.77 -39.90
C LYS A 159 -15.26 -6.94 -40.15
N ASP A 160 -15.13 -6.32 -41.33
CA ASP A 160 -14.07 -5.34 -41.59
C ASP A 160 -14.47 -3.98 -41.02
N TRP A 161 -14.46 -3.89 -39.69
CA TRP A 161 -14.90 -2.70 -38.97
C TRP A 161 -14.04 -1.48 -39.27
N LYS A 162 -12.75 -1.67 -39.57
CA LYS A 162 -11.86 -0.56 -39.94
C LYS A 162 -12.37 0.14 -41.20
N SER A 163 -12.68 -0.63 -42.25
CA SER A 163 -13.23 -0.08 -43.50
C SER A 163 -14.64 0.46 -43.32
N ALA A 164 -15.48 -0.19 -42.49
CA ALA A 164 -16.84 0.29 -42.20
C ALA A 164 -16.84 1.64 -41.46
N ILE A 165 -15.95 1.81 -40.47
CA ILE A 165 -15.79 3.06 -39.72
C ILE A 165 -15.20 4.16 -40.62
N GLU A 166 -14.18 3.84 -41.41
CA GLU A 166 -13.57 4.79 -42.36
C GLU A 166 -14.59 5.28 -43.38
N LEU A 167 -15.41 4.39 -43.93
CA LEU A 167 -16.52 4.75 -44.80
C LEU A 167 -17.51 5.69 -44.09
N ALA A 168 -17.97 5.33 -42.89
CA ALA A 168 -18.93 6.13 -42.16
C ALA A 168 -18.39 7.53 -41.80
N VAL A 169 -17.13 7.64 -41.38
CA VAL A 169 -16.48 8.93 -41.09
C VAL A 169 -16.36 9.78 -42.35
N ASN A 170 -15.86 9.21 -43.45
CA ASN A 170 -15.67 9.94 -44.69
C ASN A 170 -17.00 10.41 -45.28
N GLU A 171 -18.02 9.55 -45.29
CA GLU A 171 -19.34 9.89 -45.81
C GLU A 171 -20.09 10.87 -44.90
N ALA A 172 -19.95 10.76 -43.57
CA ALA A 172 -20.49 11.75 -42.64
C ALA A 172 -19.89 13.15 -42.86
N ILE A 173 -18.56 13.23 -43.05
CA ILE A 173 -17.87 14.49 -43.34
C ILE A 173 -18.26 15.05 -44.71
N ARG A 174 -18.34 14.19 -45.73
CA ARG A 174 -18.58 14.60 -47.13
C ARG A 174 -20.01 15.04 -47.38
N THR A 175 -20.98 14.31 -46.82
CA THR A 175 -22.41 14.52 -47.07
C THR A 175 -23.09 15.36 -46.01
N GLU A 176 -22.45 15.55 -44.85
CA GLU A 176 -23.05 16.19 -43.67
C GLU A 176 -24.38 15.52 -43.25
N SER A 177 -24.57 14.25 -43.62
CA SER A 177 -25.82 13.52 -43.42
C SER A 177 -25.94 12.96 -42.00
N HIS A 178 -27.07 13.25 -41.36
CA HIS A 178 -27.42 12.66 -40.05
C HIS A 178 -27.36 11.13 -40.07
N HIS A 179 -27.71 10.49 -41.20
CA HIS A 179 -27.70 9.03 -41.32
C HIS A 179 -26.31 8.44 -41.05
N TRP A 180 -25.25 9.03 -41.63
CA TRP A 180 -23.88 8.53 -41.48
C TRP A 180 -23.31 8.82 -40.09
N PHE A 181 -23.69 9.94 -39.47
CA PHE A 181 -23.36 10.19 -38.07
C PHE A 181 -24.04 9.19 -37.13
N ASP A 182 -25.31 8.86 -37.35
CA ASP A 182 -26.04 7.89 -36.52
C ASP A 182 -25.45 6.47 -36.67
N ILE A 183 -25.01 6.08 -37.88
CA ILE A 183 -24.27 4.82 -38.11
C ILE A 183 -22.95 4.82 -37.33
N LEU A 184 -22.15 5.89 -37.46
CA LEU A 184 -20.88 5.99 -36.78
C LEU A 184 -21.06 5.91 -35.25
N LYS A 185 -22.07 6.58 -34.71
CA LYS A 185 -22.41 6.55 -33.28
C LYS A 185 -22.72 5.12 -32.84
N THR A 186 -23.49 4.38 -33.64
CA THR A 186 -23.80 2.97 -33.38
C THR A 186 -22.52 2.12 -33.29
N TYR A 187 -21.53 2.36 -34.16
CA TYR A 187 -20.25 1.65 -34.08
C TYR A 187 -19.46 2.00 -32.81
N VAL A 188 -19.50 3.26 -32.38
CA VAL A 188 -18.87 3.71 -31.13
C VAL A 188 -19.52 3.04 -29.93
N GLU A 189 -20.85 3.05 -29.85
CA GLU A 189 -21.62 2.44 -28.75
C GLU A 189 -21.41 0.92 -28.65
N GLN A 190 -21.18 0.25 -29.79
CA GLN A 190 -20.83 -1.17 -29.85
C GLN A 190 -19.35 -1.45 -29.49
N GLY A 191 -18.55 -0.41 -29.23
CA GLY A 191 -17.12 -0.53 -28.90
C GLY A 191 -16.22 -0.92 -30.07
N LEU A 192 -16.71 -0.79 -31.31
CA LEU A 192 -15.97 -1.20 -32.52
C LEU A 192 -14.87 -0.21 -32.91
N THR A 193 -14.94 1.03 -32.41
CA THR A 193 -13.99 2.11 -32.70
C THR A 193 -12.78 2.15 -31.78
N LYS A 194 -12.70 1.28 -30.76
CA LYS A 194 -11.61 1.25 -29.76
C LYS A 194 -10.21 1.05 -30.36
N ILE A 195 -10.13 0.44 -31.54
CA ILE A 195 -8.88 0.21 -32.28
C ILE A 195 -8.28 1.49 -32.88
N LEU A 196 -9.02 2.60 -32.87
CA LEU A 196 -8.62 3.86 -33.46
C LEU A 196 -8.18 4.86 -32.39
N GLU A 197 -7.16 5.64 -32.72
CA GLU A 197 -6.69 6.72 -31.85
C GLU A 197 -7.69 7.88 -31.80
N PRO A 198 -7.84 8.57 -30.65
CA PRO A 198 -8.77 9.69 -30.47
C PRO A 198 -8.74 10.75 -31.56
N HIS A 199 -7.54 11.13 -32.02
CA HIS A 199 -7.33 12.17 -33.03
C HIS A 199 -8.04 11.86 -34.38
N TYR A 200 -8.29 10.58 -34.67
CA TYR A 200 -8.97 10.15 -35.90
C TYR A 200 -10.35 10.81 -36.06
N PHE A 201 -11.07 11.03 -34.96
CA PHE A 201 -12.44 11.56 -34.98
C PHE A 201 -12.49 13.09 -34.99
N SER A 202 -11.38 13.81 -34.79
CA SER A 202 -11.36 15.27 -34.60
C SER A 202 -12.02 16.03 -35.75
N LYS A 203 -11.71 15.68 -37.01
CA LYS A 203 -12.30 16.33 -38.18
C LYS A 203 -13.81 16.05 -38.28
N CYS A 204 -14.22 14.82 -37.98
CA CYS A 204 -15.63 14.40 -37.99
C CYS A 204 -16.43 15.19 -36.94
N LEU A 205 -15.90 15.30 -35.73
CA LEU A 205 -16.49 16.05 -34.63
C LEU A 205 -16.64 17.54 -34.94
N VAL A 206 -15.66 18.18 -35.59
CA VAL A 206 -15.76 19.59 -36.01
C VAL A 206 -16.88 19.80 -37.03
N VAL A 207 -17.05 18.88 -37.99
CA VAL A 207 -18.15 18.95 -38.96
C VAL A 207 -19.48 18.74 -38.24
N LEU A 208 -19.59 17.71 -37.41
CA LEU A 208 -20.81 17.41 -36.68
C LEU A 208 -21.25 18.56 -35.78
N TYR A 209 -20.32 19.23 -35.08
CA TYR A 209 -20.62 20.40 -34.26
C TYR A 209 -21.29 21.54 -35.05
N ARG A 210 -20.91 21.73 -36.32
CA ARG A 210 -21.49 22.77 -37.18
C ARG A 210 -22.86 22.38 -37.74
N VAL A 211 -23.05 21.09 -38.00
CA VAL A 211 -24.27 20.54 -38.61
C VAL A 211 -25.36 20.37 -37.56
N ASP A 212 -25.06 19.71 -36.45
CA ASP A 212 -26.02 19.36 -35.39
C ASP A 212 -25.32 19.20 -34.03
N GLN A 213 -25.54 20.18 -33.15
CA GLN A 213 -24.94 20.22 -31.81
C GLN A 213 -25.45 19.12 -30.87
N ILE A 214 -26.72 18.67 -31.03
CA ILE A 214 -27.29 17.62 -30.18
C ILE A 214 -26.63 16.28 -30.53
N ARG A 215 -26.51 15.98 -31.82
CA ARG A 215 -25.81 14.76 -32.26
C ARG A 215 -24.32 14.80 -31.95
N PHE A 216 -23.70 15.98 -32.02
CA PHE A 216 -22.33 16.19 -31.57
C PHE A 216 -22.16 15.78 -30.10
N GLU A 217 -23.00 16.30 -29.21
CA GLU A 217 -22.95 15.98 -27.78
C GLU A 217 -23.09 14.46 -27.54
N GLN A 218 -24.06 13.82 -28.19
CA GLN A 218 -24.26 12.37 -28.09
C GLN A 218 -23.09 11.54 -28.64
N MET A 219 -22.47 11.98 -29.73
CA MET A 219 -21.29 11.31 -30.30
C MET A 219 -20.08 11.44 -29.36
N VAL A 220 -19.87 12.64 -28.81
CA VAL A 220 -18.80 12.90 -27.83
C VAL A 220 -19.00 12.03 -26.59
N GLN A 221 -20.21 11.96 -26.04
CA GLN A 221 -20.54 11.12 -24.90
C GLN A 221 -20.26 9.64 -25.20
N ALA A 222 -20.66 9.14 -26.37
CA ALA A 222 -20.40 7.76 -26.78
C ALA A 222 -18.89 7.47 -26.89
N LEU A 223 -18.11 8.38 -27.50
CA LEU A 223 -16.65 8.24 -27.61
C LEU A 223 -15.98 8.30 -26.24
N TRP A 224 -16.41 9.22 -25.38
CA TRP A 224 -15.88 9.40 -24.04
C TRP A 224 -16.07 8.14 -23.19
N ASN A 225 -17.28 7.57 -23.20
CA ASN A 225 -17.58 6.31 -22.53
C ASN A 225 -16.84 5.12 -23.18
N GLY A 226 -16.65 5.15 -24.50
CA GLY A 226 -15.93 4.11 -25.24
C GLY A 226 -14.44 4.03 -24.89
N TYR A 227 -13.80 5.20 -24.66
CA TYR A 227 -12.41 5.28 -24.21
C TYR A 227 -12.24 5.21 -22.70
N LYS A 228 -13.31 5.36 -21.91
CA LYS A 228 -13.24 5.26 -20.45
C LYS A 228 -12.69 3.88 -20.04
N ASN A 229 -11.73 3.88 -19.11
CA ASN A 229 -10.97 2.70 -18.66
C ASN A 229 -10.04 2.05 -19.71
N GLU A 230 -9.88 2.64 -20.90
CA GLU A 230 -8.91 2.17 -21.90
C GLU A 230 -7.57 2.92 -21.76
N PRO A 231 -6.43 2.37 -22.23
CA PRO A 231 -5.13 3.05 -22.19
C PRO A 231 -5.12 4.42 -22.89
N SER A 232 -5.98 4.59 -23.91
CA SER A 232 -6.11 5.83 -24.68
C SER A 232 -7.02 6.87 -24.01
N TYR A 233 -7.54 6.64 -22.79
CA TYR A 233 -8.46 7.57 -22.13
C TYR A 233 -7.86 8.98 -21.92
N PHE A 234 -6.64 9.05 -21.39
CA PHE A 234 -5.95 10.33 -21.18
C PHE A 234 -5.63 11.03 -22.52
N ALA A 235 -5.35 10.26 -23.57
CA ALA A 235 -5.19 10.80 -24.92
C ALA A 235 -6.51 11.38 -25.44
N TRP A 236 -7.64 10.69 -25.23
CA TRP A 236 -8.96 11.21 -25.55
C TRP A 236 -9.26 12.50 -24.81
N LEU A 237 -9.06 12.55 -23.49
CA LEU A 237 -9.29 13.74 -22.69
C LEU A 237 -8.46 14.92 -23.21
N ARG A 238 -7.18 14.73 -23.54
CA ARG A 238 -6.34 15.79 -24.12
C ARG A 238 -6.85 16.25 -25.48
N GLU A 239 -7.01 15.33 -26.42
CA GLU A 239 -7.40 15.64 -27.80
C GLU A 239 -8.76 16.33 -27.87
N PHE A 240 -9.77 15.78 -27.19
CA PHE A 240 -11.10 16.35 -27.19
C PHE A 240 -11.12 17.73 -26.52
N ASN A 241 -10.51 17.89 -25.35
CA ASN A 241 -10.54 19.18 -24.66
C ASN A 241 -9.80 20.27 -25.43
N GLN A 242 -8.68 19.95 -26.09
CA GLN A 242 -7.99 20.89 -26.98
C GLN A 242 -8.84 21.25 -28.21
N LEU A 243 -9.52 20.26 -28.79
CA LEU A 243 -10.42 20.49 -29.92
C LEU A 243 -11.59 21.41 -29.52
N PHE A 244 -12.23 21.11 -28.39
CA PHE A 244 -13.42 21.82 -27.90
C PHE A 244 -13.13 23.23 -27.40
N LEU A 245 -11.94 23.47 -26.85
CA LEU A 245 -11.48 24.80 -26.43
C LEU A 245 -11.59 25.82 -27.58
N ASN A 246 -11.26 25.39 -28.79
CA ASN A 246 -11.25 26.21 -30.01
C ASN A 246 -12.61 26.31 -30.71
N MET A 247 -13.66 25.65 -30.21
CA MET A 247 -15.02 25.76 -30.77
C MET A 247 -15.78 26.96 -30.16
N ASP A 248 -16.67 27.61 -30.91
CA ASP A 248 -17.51 28.71 -30.38
C ASP A 248 -18.73 28.15 -29.59
N ALA A 249 -18.43 27.34 -28.57
CA ALA A 249 -19.42 26.83 -27.62
C ALA A 249 -19.74 27.90 -26.57
N LYS A 250 -21.01 28.05 -26.22
CA LYS A 250 -21.47 29.05 -25.25
C LYS A 250 -22.47 28.45 -24.27
N ARG A 251 -22.56 29.05 -23.09
CA ARG A 251 -23.48 28.61 -22.03
C ARG A 251 -24.96 28.75 -22.42
N GLU A 252 -25.30 29.71 -23.29
CA GLU A 252 -26.69 29.89 -23.74
C GLU A 252 -27.18 28.79 -24.69
N GLN A 253 -26.29 27.90 -25.12
CA GLN A 253 -26.66 26.73 -25.93
C GLN A 253 -27.20 25.61 -25.04
N PRO A 254 -28.17 24.80 -25.52
CA PRO A 254 -28.78 23.74 -24.74
C PRO A 254 -27.88 22.50 -24.67
N TRP A 255 -26.88 22.54 -23.80
CA TRP A 255 -26.08 21.36 -23.44
C TRP A 255 -26.84 20.51 -22.42
N THR A 256 -26.93 19.20 -22.66
CA THR A 256 -27.73 18.28 -21.84
C THR A 256 -26.91 17.28 -21.05
N ASP A 257 -25.88 16.69 -21.65
CA ASP A 257 -25.13 15.57 -21.10
C ASP A 257 -23.67 15.93 -20.80
N LEU A 258 -23.09 16.85 -21.58
CA LEU A 258 -21.68 17.20 -21.53
C LEU A 258 -21.25 17.90 -20.23
N PRO A 259 -22.03 18.83 -19.63
CA PRO A 259 -21.70 19.43 -18.34
C PRO A 259 -21.60 18.40 -17.21
N ALA A 260 -22.51 17.41 -17.19
CA ALA A 260 -22.49 16.32 -16.22
C ALA A 260 -21.28 15.40 -16.44
N LEU A 261 -20.98 15.05 -17.69
CA LEU A 261 -19.81 14.25 -18.05
C LEU A 261 -18.49 14.90 -17.63
N TYR A 262 -18.38 16.23 -17.78
CA TYR A 262 -17.24 17.00 -17.28
C TYR A 262 -17.12 16.94 -15.76
N GLN A 263 -18.24 17.13 -15.04
CA GLN A 263 -18.25 17.05 -13.59
C GLN A 263 -17.82 15.67 -13.09
N GLU A 264 -18.41 14.60 -13.62
CA GLU A 264 -18.07 13.22 -13.28
C GLU A 264 -16.60 12.91 -13.55
N THR A 265 -16.11 13.32 -14.73
CA THR A 265 -14.70 13.11 -15.11
C THR A 265 -13.77 13.87 -14.18
N TYR A 266 -14.08 15.14 -13.87
CA TYR A 266 -13.26 15.93 -12.95
C TYR A 266 -13.17 15.27 -11.58
N PHE A 267 -14.31 14.87 -11.00
CA PHE A 267 -14.35 14.21 -9.70
C PHE A 267 -13.59 12.88 -9.67
N GLU A 268 -13.66 12.11 -10.76
CA GLU A 268 -12.89 10.87 -10.90
C GLU A 268 -11.37 11.15 -10.92
N LEU A 269 -10.94 12.20 -11.63
CA LEU A 269 -9.51 12.54 -11.77
C LEU A 269 -8.90 13.06 -10.46
N ILE A 270 -9.67 13.78 -9.64
CA ILE A 270 -9.17 14.36 -8.37
C ILE A 270 -9.45 13.48 -7.14
N ASP A 271 -9.85 12.22 -7.31
CA ASP A 271 -10.17 11.28 -6.22
C ASP A 271 -8.93 10.63 -5.58
N GLY A 272 -7.73 11.19 -5.82
CA GLY A 272 -6.47 10.70 -5.23
C GLY A 272 -5.87 9.43 -5.87
N LYS A 273 -6.38 9.01 -7.05
CA LYS A 273 -5.89 7.82 -7.77
C LYS A 273 -4.74 8.10 -8.73
N TYR A 274 -4.65 9.34 -9.22
CA TYR A 274 -3.68 9.76 -10.24
C TYR A 274 -2.66 10.72 -9.64
N LEU A 275 -1.48 10.78 -10.25
CA LEU A 275 -0.44 11.73 -9.86
C LEU A 275 -0.71 13.10 -10.51
N ILE A 276 -0.28 14.18 -9.84
CA ILE A 276 -0.51 15.55 -10.32
C ILE A 276 0.10 15.76 -11.70
N LYS A 277 1.28 15.17 -11.95
CA LYS A 277 1.99 15.25 -13.23
C LYS A 277 1.19 14.65 -14.40
N GLU A 278 0.33 13.68 -14.15
CA GLU A 278 -0.54 13.11 -15.19
C GLU A 278 -1.73 14.02 -15.50
N LEU A 279 -2.11 14.86 -14.53
CA LEU A 279 -3.29 15.71 -14.57
C LEU A 279 -2.99 17.16 -14.99
N GLU A 280 -1.74 17.62 -14.83
CA GLU A 280 -1.35 19.03 -14.99
C GLU A 280 -1.69 19.62 -16.36
N GLU A 281 -1.60 18.81 -17.43
CA GLU A 281 -1.94 19.22 -18.79
C GLU A 281 -3.44 19.08 -19.13
N ILE A 282 -4.18 18.29 -18.35
CA ILE A 282 -5.58 17.93 -18.65
C ILE A 282 -6.55 18.84 -17.89
N ILE A 283 -6.36 18.96 -16.58
CA ILE A 283 -7.33 19.62 -15.69
C ILE A 283 -7.57 21.08 -16.07
N PRO A 284 -6.56 21.93 -16.36
CA PRO A 284 -6.81 23.33 -16.67
C PRO A 284 -7.74 23.54 -17.88
N ILE A 285 -7.55 22.74 -18.93
CA ILE A 285 -8.34 22.84 -20.16
C ILE A 285 -9.72 22.22 -19.94
N LEU A 286 -9.78 21.09 -19.24
CA LEU A 286 -11.03 20.44 -18.85
C LEU A 286 -11.91 21.40 -18.05
N LEU A 287 -11.36 22.07 -17.03
CA LEU A 287 -12.08 23.04 -16.20
C LEU A 287 -12.49 24.28 -17.00
N THR A 288 -11.63 24.77 -17.89
CA THR A 288 -11.95 25.89 -18.78
C THR A 288 -13.15 25.57 -19.67
N ASN A 289 -13.15 24.38 -20.27
CA ASN A 289 -14.25 23.91 -21.10
C ASN A 289 -15.52 23.64 -20.30
N TRP A 290 -15.40 23.04 -19.12
CA TRP A 290 -16.55 22.79 -18.25
C TRP A 290 -17.23 24.11 -17.84
N LEU A 291 -16.46 25.10 -17.38
CA LEU A 291 -17.00 26.41 -17.01
C LEU A 291 -17.70 27.08 -18.21
N LYS A 292 -17.11 26.99 -19.42
CA LYS A 292 -17.64 27.58 -20.65
C LYS A 292 -19.05 27.08 -21.02
N ILE A 293 -19.40 25.85 -20.67
CA ILE A 293 -20.69 25.24 -21.02
C ILE A 293 -21.58 24.89 -19.82
N ALA A 294 -21.11 25.05 -18.59
CA ALA A 294 -21.85 24.69 -17.39
C ALA A 294 -23.19 25.44 -17.32
N ASP A 295 -24.29 24.70 -17.26
CA ASP A 295 -25.63 25.25 -17.05
C ASP A 295 -25.81 25.78 -15.61
N ASP A 296 -27.00 26.29 -15.28
CA ASP A 296 -27.29 26.84 -13.95
C ASP A 296 -27.09 25.82 -12.81
N SER A 297 -27.23 24.51 -13.08
CA SER A 297 -27.08 23.44 -12.08
C SER A 297 -25.62 23.01 -11.88
N HIS A 298 -24.76 23.17 -12.89
CA HIS A 298 -23.34 22.81 -12.83
C HIS A 298 -22.41 24.01 -12.60
N ALA A 299 -22.88 25.24 -12.84
CA ALA A 299 -22.07 26.46 -12.80
C ALA A 299 -21.39 26.69 -11.45
N LEU A 300 -22.07 26.35 -10.35
CA LEU A 300 -21.53 26.45 -8.99
C LEU A 300 -20.28 25.57 -8.83
N PHE A 301 -20.37 24.29 -9.16
CA PHE A 301 -19.26 23.33 -9.02
C PHE A 301 -18.13 23.62 -10.00
N ALA A 302 -18.44 23.95 -11.25
CA ALA A 302 -17.45 24.32 -12.25
C ALA A 302 -16.64 25.55 -11.81
N SER A 303 -17.33 26.58 -11.31
CA SER A 303 -16.68 27.80 -10.80
C SER A 303 -15.80 27.49 -9.59
N ALA A 304 -16.33 26.76 -8.60
CA ALA A 304 -15.57 26.38 -7.41
C ALA A 304 -14.34 25.52 -7.75
N ALA A 305 -14.44 24.63 -8.73
CA ALA A 305 -13.32 23.81 -9.20
C ALA A 305 -12.21 24.64 -9.84
N VAL A 306 -12.57 25.60 -10.71
CA VAL A 306 -11.61 26.53 -11.32
C VAL A 306 -10.87 27.34 -10.25
N LEU A 307 -11.60 27.90 -9.28
CA LEU A 307 -11.00 28.70 -8.21
C LEU A 307 -10.07 27.86 -7.32
N ALA A 308 -10.53 26.68 -6.87
CA ALA A 308 -9.75 25.79 -6.03
C ALA A 308 -8.46 25.30 -6.73
N TRP A 309 -8.56 24.92 -8.01
CA TRP A 309 -7.39 24.51 -8.78
C TRP A 309 -6.42 25.67 -9.00
N SER A 310 -6.92 26.85 -9.37
CA SER A 310 -6.08 28.04 -9.61
C SER A 310 -5.37 28.53 -8.35
N GLU A 311 -5.98 28.41 -7.16
CA GLU A 311 -5.33 28.73 -5.90
C GLU A 311 -4.17 27.78 -5.59
N LYS A 312 -4.35 26.48 -5.86
CA LYS A 312 -3.30 25.47 -5.60
C LYS A 312 -2.20 25.47 -6.65
N PHE A 313 -2.55 25.72 -7.91
CA PHE A 313 -1.64 25.75 -9.06
C PHE A 313 -1.74 27.09 -9.81
N PRO A 314 -1.14 28.16 -9.27
CA PRO A 314 -1.23 29.48 -9.88
C PRO A 314 -0.69 29.49 -11.30
N SER A 315 -1.33 30.28 -12.19
CA SER A 315 -0.98 30.42 -13.61
C SER A 315 -1.29 29.21 -14.50
N SER A 316 -1.85 28.12 -13.96
CA SER A 316 -2.29 26.97 -14.78
C SER A 316 -3.54 27.27 -15.61
N ILE A 317 -4.43 28.15 -15.11
CA ILE A 317 -5.65 28.62 -15.77
C ILE A 317 -5.50 30.12 -16.06
N SER A 318 -6.06 30.60 -17.17
CA SER A 318 -5.94 32.00 -17.57
C SER A 318 -6.72 32.93 -16.62
N PRO A 319 -6.24 34.17 -16.38
CA PRO A 319 -6.93 35.13 -15.50
C PRO A 319 -8.36 35.45 -15.93
N GLU A 320 -8.66 35.41 -17.23
CA GLU A 320 -10.01 35.66 -17.74
C GLU A 320 -11.00 34.58 -17.28
N VAL A 321 -10.59 33.31 -17.31
CA VAL A 321 -11.41 32.16 -16.87
C VAL A 321 -11.61 32.20 -15.35
N VAL A 322 -10.58 32.53 -14.59
CA VAL A 322 -10.67 32.69 -13.13
C VAL A 322 -11.65 33.81 -12.78
N ASN A 323 -11.55 34.97 -13.44
CA ASN A 323 -12.48 36.08 -13.23
C ASN A 323 -13.93 35.73 -13.65
N ASP A 324 -14.13 34.91 -14.68
CA ASP A 324 -15.47 34.41 -15.02
C ASP A 324 -16.03 33.51 -13.89
N ALA A 325 -15.22 32.57 -13.39
CA ALA A 325 -15.61 31.73 -12.26
C ALA A 325 -15.95 32.54 -11.00
N GLU A 326 -15.17 33.56 -10.65
CA GLU A 326 -15.46 34.46 -9.53
C GLU A 326 -16.81 35.18 -9.68
N ASN A 327 -17.17 35.60 -10.90
CA ASN A 327 -18.44 36.27 -11.14
C ASN A 327 -19.64 35.31 -11.09
N LEU A 328 -19.44 34.06 -11.50
CA LEU A 328 -20.51 33.07 -11.62
C LEU A 328 -20.84 32.35 -10.33
N ILE A 329 -19.84 32.09 -9.50
CA ILE A 329 -20.04 31.37 -8.24
C ILE A 329 -21.04 32.08 -7.32
N PHE A 330 -21.07 33.42 -7.31
CA PHE A 330 -22.00 34.22 -6.49
C PHE A 330 -23.37 34.45 -7.14
N ARG A 331 -23.55 34.09 -8.42
CA ARG A 331 -24.83 34.21 -9.15
C ARG A 331 -25.58 32.89 -9.27
N SER A 332 -24.90 31.79 -9.03
CA SER A 332 -25.45 30.43 -9.14
C SER A 332 -26.36 30.13 -7.94
N ARG A 333 -27.43 29.34 -8.16
CA ARG A 333 -28.31 28.90 -7.08
C ARG A 333 -27.65 27.80 -6.27
N ASN A 334 -27.76 27.88 -4.96
CA ASN A 334 -27.24 26.89 -4.04
C ASN A 334 -28.36 25.89 -3.69
N GLU A 335 -28.53 24.84 -4.51
CA GLU A 335 -29.50 23.75 -4.28
C GLU A 335 -28.81 22.43 -3.88
N THR A 336 -27.51 22.49 -3.55
CA THR A 336 -26.65 21.31 -3.34
C THR A 336 -26.62 20.86 -1.87
N ASP A 337 -26.62 19.54 -1.65
CA ASP A 337 -26.36 18.91 -0.35
C ASP A 337 -24.86 18.96 -0.02
N GLY A 338 -24.39 20.11 0.47
CA GLY A 338 -22.99 20.32 0.82
C GLY A 338 -22.48 19.43 1.95
N LEU A 339 -23.40 18.94 2.80
CA LEU A 339 -23.09 18.02 3.89
C LEU A 339 -22.70 16.64 3.35
N GLU A 340 -23.49 16.07 2.44
CA GLU A 340 -23.21 14.77 1.82
C GLU A 340 -21.84 14.76 1.12
N TYR A 341 -21.51 15.82 0.38
CA TYR A 341 -20.22 15.94 -0.30
C TYR A 341 -19.04 16.01 0.68
N SER A 342 -19.20 16.77 1.77
CA SER A 342 -18.17 16.91 2.80
C SER A 342 -17.91 15.56 3.49
N LEU A 343 -18.97 14.81 3.82
CA LEU A 343 -18.85 13.47 4.40
C LEU A 343 -18.23 12.46 3.43
N THR A 344 -18.62 12.52 2.15
CA THR A 344 -18.03 11.67 1.11
C THR A 344 -16.53 11.93 0.97
N LEU A 345 -16.09 13.20 1.01
CA LEU A 345 -14.68 13.55 0.99
C LEU A 345 -13.94 13.01 2.21
N PHE A 346 -14.51 13.15 3.41
CA PHE A 346 -13.92 12.58 4.62
C PHE A 346 -13.73 11.06 4.50
N ASP A 347 -14.75 10.33 4.04
CA ASP A 347 -14.70 8.89 3.85
C ASP A 347 -13.67 8.48 2.77
N SER A 348 -13.58 9.21 1.66
CA SER A 348 -12.54 8.99 0.64
C SER A 348 -11.13 9.14 1.20
N ILE A 349 -10.87 10.18 2.01
CA ILE A 349 -9.55 10.41 2.64
C ILE A 349 -9.23 9.29 3.63
N VAL A 350 -10.19 8.89 4.45
CA VAL A 350 -10.05 7.82 5.44
C VAL A 350 -9.74 6.49 4.75
N LYS A 351 -10.51 6.11 3.72
CA LYS A 351 -10.27 4.88 2.94
C LYS A 351 -8.91 4.90 2.26
N TRP A 352 -8.50 6.04 1.74
CA TRP A 352 -7.18 6.21 1.15
C TRP A 352 -6.07 6.00 2.20
N ALA A 353 -6.18 6.62 3.39
CA ALA A 353 -5.19 6.49 4.46
C ALA A 353 -5.04 5.04 4.93
N GLU A 354 -6.17 4.34 5.15
CA GLU A 354 -6.19 2.92 5.51
C GLU A 354 -5.51 2.04 4.44
N ALA A 355 -5.76 2.33 3.16
CA ALA A 355 -5.12 1.62 2.04
C ALA A 355 -3.60 1.87 1.96
N GLN A 356 -3.12 3.00 2.49
CA GLN A 356 -1.70 3.30 2.66
C GLN A 356 -1.12 2.80 3.99
N HIS A 357 -1.88 2.03 4.78
CA HIS A 357 -1.50 1.57 6.12
C HIS A 357 -1.18 2.70 7.11
N VAL A 358 -1.81 3.87 6.92
CA VAL A 358 -1.71 5.00 7.85
C VAL A 358 -3.02 5.12 8.60
N ASP A 359 -2.96 5.17 9.93
CA ASP A 359 -4.14 5.39 10.75
C ASP A 359 -4.59 6.86 10.61
N PRO A 360 -5.81 7.14 10.13
CA PRO A 360 -6.35 8.49 10.06
C PRO A 360 -6.67 9.09 11.43
N GLY A 361 -6.65 8.27 12.50
CA GLY A 361 -6.83 8.69 13.87
C GLY A 361 -8.25 8.54 14.41
N TYR A 362 -8.41 7.90 15.57
CA TYR A 362 -9.73 7.66 16.17
C TYR A 362 -10.50 8.95 16.49
N ARG A 363 -9.77 9.99 16.90
CA ARG A 363 -10.33 11.30 17.23
C ARG A 363 -11.09 11.95 16.08
N PHE A 364 -10.57 11.90 14.85
CA PHE A 364 -11.24 12.50 13.68
C PHE A 364 -12.56 11.82 13.35
N ARG A 365 -12.61 10.49 13.43
CA ARG A 365 -13.86 9.73 13.24
C ARG A 365 -14.88 10.06 14.31
N TRP A 366 -14.42 10.19 15.55
CA TRP A 366 -15.26 10.59 16.66
C TRP A 366 -15.84 11.99 16.43
N ILE A 367 -15.01 12.98 16.03
CA ILE A 367 -15.46 14.35 15.72
C ILE A 367 -16.55 14.35 14.64
N ILE A 368 -16.35 13.62 13.54
CA ILE A 368 -17.36 13.54 12.47
C ILE A 368 -18.66 12.90 12.98
N ARG A 369 -18.59 11.84 13.78
CA ARG A 369 -19.77 11.21 14.38
C ARG A 369 -20.59 12.21 15.21
N GLU A 370 -19.92 13.05 16.00
CA GLU A 370 -20.60 14.09 16.79
C GLU A 370 -21.17 15.22 15.92
N LEU A 371 -20.46 15.63 14.86
CA LEU A 371 -20.92 16.69 13.96
C LEU A 371 -22.12 16.28 13.09
N VAL A 372 -22.27 14.99 12.80
CA VAL A 372 -23.44 14.47 12.05
C VAL A 372 -24.69 14.37 12.95
N ASP A 373 -24.55 14.51 14.28
CA ASP A 373 -25.70 14.63 15.17
C ASP A 373 -26.24 16.08 15.21
N PHE A 374 -27.37 16.29 14.55
CA PHE A 374 -28.11 17.56 14.54
C PHE A 374 -29.09 17.72 15.69
N GLN A 375 -29.37 16.66 16.46
CA GLN A 375 -30.33 16.70 17.56
C GLN A 375 -29.71 17.19 18.86
N THR A 376 -28.39 17.07 18.98
CA THR A 376 -27.62 17.38 20.17
C THR A 376 -26.86 18.68 19.99
N HIS A 377 -26.98 19.57 20.98
CA HIS A 377 -26.29 20.85 21.00
C HIS A 377 -25.02 20.77 21.84
N HIS A 378 -23.89 21.03 21.20
CA HIS A 378 -22.56 20.96 21.78
C HIS A 378 -22.20 22.28 22.46
N LEU A 379 -22.24 22.33 23.79
CA LEU A 379 -21.93 23.51 24.60
C LEU A 379 -20.51 23.42 25.17
N LEU A 380 -19.61 24.26 24.66
CA LEU A 380 -18.25 24.36 25.18
C LEU A 380 -18.19 25.30 26.39
N VAL A 381 -17.63 24.82 27.50
CA VAL A 381 -17.49 25.60 28.73
C VAL A 381 -16.04 26.03 28.88
N ALA A 382 -15.81 27.34 28.90
CA ALA A 382 -14.50 27.97 28.92
C ALA A 382 -14.39 28.99 30.06
N GLY A 383 -13.18 29.33 30.48
CA GLY A 383 -12.96 30.32 31.53
C GLY A 383 -11.53 30.28 32.09
N THR A 384 -11.15 31.32 32.83
CA THR A 384 -9.85 31.37 33.50
C THR A 384 -9.83 30.47 34.74
N SER A 385 -8.62 30.06 35.14
CA SER A 385 -8.44 29.19 36.29
C SER A 385 -8.93 29.87 37.58
N GLY A 386 -9.89 29.24 38.28
CA GLY A 386 -10.40 29.74 39.56
C GLY A 386 -11.82 30.32 39.52
N ASN A 387 -12.41 30.54 38.34
CA ASN A 387 -13.76 31.13 38.16
C ASN A 387 -14.93 30.20 38.55
N GLY A 388 -14.64 29.00 39.07
CA GLY A 388 -15.67 28.04 39.50
C GLY A 388 -16.29 27.21 38.37
N LYS A 389 -15.63 27.07 37.22
CA LYS A 389 -16.08 26.24 36.10
C LYS A 389 -16.40 24.79 36.50
N SER A 390 -15.49 24.09 37.16
CA SER A 390 -15.72 22.71 37.61
C SER A 390 -16.86 22.59 38.60
N ALA A 391 -17.05 23.60 39.47
CA ALA A 391 -18.19 23.64 40.40
C ALA A 391 -19.52 23.81 39.65
N PHE A 392 -19.53 24.59 38.57
CA PHE A 392 -20.69 24.70 37.68
C PHE A 392 -20.98 23.38 36.95
N ILE A 393 -19.98 22.74 36.36
CA ILE A 393 -20.15 21.46 35.65
C ILE A 393 -20.69 20.39 36.60
N ASN A 394 -20.06 20.19 37.77
CA ASN A 394 -20.55 19.24 38.79
C ASN A 394 -21.99 19.56 39.25
N SER A 395 -22.38 20.84 39.25
CA SER A 395 -23.76 21.21 39.59
C SER A 395 -24.79 20.79 38.52
N ILE A 396 -24.39 20.74 37.25
CA ILE A 396 -25.23 20.25 36.15
C ILE A 396 -25.26 18.72 36.13
N LEU A 397 -24.11 18.07 36.30
CA LEU A 397 -24.01 16.61 36.30
C LEU A 397 -24.70 15.98 37.52
N GLY A 398 -24.86 16.73 38.61
CA GLY A 398 -25.45 16.24 39.86
C GLY A 398 -24.45 15.53 40.77
N GLU A 399 -23.26 15.22 40.26
CA GLU A 399 -22.18 14.50 40.93
C GLU A 399 -20.88 15.33 40.98
N ASN A 400 -20.01 15.04 41.96
CA ASN A 400 -18.70 15.69 42.09
C ASN A 400 -17.64 14.93 41.28
N ILE A 401 -17.73 15.06 39.96
CA ILE A 401 -16.87 14.35 39.01
C ILE A 401 -15.55 15.09 38.84
N GLN A 402 -15.57 16.41 38.69
CA GLN A 402 -14.34 17.18 38.54
C GLN A 402 -13.85 17.71 39.89
N THR A 403 -12.82 17.06 40.45
CA THR A 403 -12.25 17.45 41.76
C THR A 403 -10.93 18.21 41.65
N ALA A 404 -10.28 18.16 40.49
CA ALA A 404 -9.01 18.82 40.20
C ALA A 404 -9.08 19.62 38.88
N PRO A 405 -8.15 20.56 38.64
CA PRO A 405 -8.02 21.22 37.35
C PRO A 405 -7.69 20.22 36.24
N THR A 406 -8.42 20.32 35.13
CA THR A 406 -8.34 19.40 33.99
C THR A 406 -7.15 19.73 33.09
N SER A 407 -6.45 18.69 32.60
CA SER A 407 -5.34 18.80 31.63
C SER A 407 -5.81 18.75 30.17
N SER A 408 -6.88 18.02 29.88
CA SER A 408 -7.41 17.79 28.53
C SER A 408 -8.89 18.19 28.43
N VAL A 409 -9.45 18.17 27.21
CA VAL A 409 -10.89 18.38 27.00
C VAL A 409 -11.69 17.16 27.43
N ILE A 410 -12.74 17.38 28.22
CA ILE A 410 -13.67 16.33 28.67
C ILE A 410 -15.05 16.60 28.06
N VAL A 411 -15.68 15.57 27.53
CA VAL A 411 -16.98 15.63 26.87
C VAL A 411 -17.97 14.83 27.70
N PHE A 412 -18.86 15.53 28.40
CA PHE A 412 -19.90 14.92 29.21
C PHE A 412 -21.18 14.69 28.41
N LYS A 413 -21.68 13.46 28.43
CA LYS A 413 -22.89 13.03 27.75
C LYS A 413 -23.90 12.46 28.74
N GLY A 414 -25.17 12.79 28.54
CA GLY A 414 -26.26 12.19 29.30
C GLY A 414 -26.63 10.82 28.73
N ASP A 415 -26.45 9.75 29.50
CA ASP A 415 -26.71 8.36 29.10
C ASP A 415 -27.25 7.55 30.30
N ASP A 416 -27.84 6.39 30.08
CA ASP A 416 -28.39 5.54 31.14
C ASP A 416 -27.29 4.76 31.91
N GLU A 417 -26.17 4.48 31.23
CA GLU A 417 -25.02 3.79 31.80
C GLU A 417 -23.80 4.73 31.92
N THR A 418 -23.00 4.52 32.96
CA THR A 418 -21.75 5.24 33.14
C THR A 418 -20.64 4.58 32.33
N GLU A 419 -20.06 5.30 31.38
CA GLU A 419 -18.94 4.84 30.57
C GLU A 419 -17.91 5.97 30.39
N ILE A 420 -16.63 5.65 30.52
CA ILE A 420 -15.54 6.62 30.37
C ILE A 420 -14.55 6.10 29.33
N ARG A 421 -14.30 6.91 28.30
CA ARG A 421 -13.37 6.58 27.21
C ARG A 421 -12.35 7.69 27.01
N LYS A 422 -11.12 7.29 26.72
CA LYS A 422 -10.08 8.17 26.18
C LYS A 422 -9.98 7.90 24.68
N ILE A 423 -10.11 8.96 23.91
CA ILE A 423 -10.04 8.95 22.45
C ILE A 423 -8.82 9.80 22.05
N SER A 424 -7.73 9.16 21.63
CA SER A 424 -6.60 9.86 21.02
C SER A 424 -6.57 9.62 19.50
N ASP A 425 -5.51 10.08 18.85
CA ASP A 425 -5.28 9.75 17.45
C ASP A 425 -4.86 8.27 17.34
N GLU A 426 -4.03 7.74 18.26
CA GLU A 426 -3.50 6.37 18.20
C GLU A 426 -4.39 5.28 18.83
N GLU A 427 -5.17 5.61 19.86
CA GLU A 427 -5.88 4.61 20.66
C GLU A 427 -7.28 5.05 21.11
N LEU A 428 -8.16 4.06 21.24
CA LEU A 428 -9.44 4.16 21.91
C LEU A 428 -9.42 3.25 23.14
N THR A 429 -9.30 3.83 24.33
CA THR A 429 -9.23 3.07 25.59
C THR A 429 -10.45 3.35 26.46
N THR A 430 -11.01 2.31 27.06
CA THR A 430 -12.10 2.42 28.03
C THR A 430 -11.50 2.32 29.43
N PHE A 431 -11.79 3.27 30.30
CA PHE A 431 -11.27 3.26 31.65
C PHE A 431 -12.02 2.23 32.50
N SER A 432 -11.27 1.55 33.37
CA SER A 432 -11.81 0.50 34.24
C SER A 432 -12.49 1.08 35.47
N SER A 433 -12.10 2.29 35.87
CA SER A 433 -12.55 2.94 37.09
C SER A 433 -12.51 4.47 37.00
N PHE A 434 -13.30 5.11 37.85
CA PHE A 434 -13.29 6.56 38.02
C PHE A 434 -11.94 7.10 38.54
N ASP A 435 -11.24 6.34 39.38
CA ASP A 435 -9.94 6.74 39.95
C ASP A 435 -8.86 6.83 38.87
N GLU A 436 -8.84 5.86 37.94
CA GLU A 436 -7.95 5.85 36.77
C GLU A 436 -8.18 7.07 35.87
N PHE A 437 -9.46 7.45 35.68
CA PHE A 437 -9.83 8.67 34.98
C PHE A 437 -9.35 9.93 35.72
N GLN A 438 -9.55 10.03 37.04
CA GLN A 438 -9.08 11.19 37.82
C GLN A 438 -7.55 11.36 37.72
N GLU A 439 -6.79 10.25 37.84
CA GLU A 439 -5.34 10.30 37.76
C GLU A 439 -4.86 10.74 36.37
N THR A 440 -5.55 10.31 35.32
CA THR A 440 -5.22 10.66 33.93
C THR A 440 -5.52 12.13 33.62
N VAL A 441 -6.60 12.68 34.16
CA VAL A 441 -7.09 14.03 33.84
C VAL A 441 -6.64 15.10 34.83
N ASP A 442 -6.10 14.71 36.00
CA ASP A 442 -5.48 15.66 36.93
C ASP A 442 -4.19 16.22 36.34
N ARG A 443 -4.24 17.51 36.00
CA ARG A 443 -3.12 18.28 35.45
C ARG A 443 -1.90 18.35 36.36
N ARG A 444 -2.05 18.05 37.66
CA ARG A 444 -0.92 17.98 38.60
C ARG A 444 -0.12 16.70 38.44
N LEU A 445 -0.76 15.63 37.98
CA LEU A 445 -0.18 14.28 37.86
C LEU A 445 0.28 14.02 36.44
N ASN A 446 -0.48 14.44 35.43
CA ASN A 446 -0.19 14.17 34.02
C ASN A 446 -0.11 15.46 33.19
N LYS A 447 1.09 15.71 32.62
CA LYS A 447 1.36 16.81 31.68
C LYS A 447 1.32 16.38 30.21
N GLY A 448 1.14 15.09 29.93
CA GLY A 448 1.31 14.50 28.60
C GLY A 448 0.02 13.95 27.98
N ALA A 449 -1.16 14.28 28.50
CA ALA A 449 -2.44 13.93 27.88
C ALA A 449 -2.78 14.90 26.72
N ASP A 450 -1.74 15.34 26.01
CA ASP A 450 -1.87 16.29 24.93
C ASP A 450 -2.44 15.56 23.71
N ASN A 451 -3.53 16.08 23.13
CA ASN A 451 -4.29 15.58 21.98
C ASN A 451 -5.24 14.39 22.21
N ALA A 452 -5.78 14.20 23.43
CA ALA A 452 -6.85 13.24 23.67
C ALA A 452 -8.16 13.91 24.14
N ILE A 453 -9.29 13.31 23.76
CA ILE A 453 -10.63 13.65 24.26
C ILE A 453 -11.04 12.62 25.30
N MET A 454 -11.52 13.09 26.45
CA MET A 454 -12.09 12.23 27.47
C MET A 454 -13.62 12.25 27.35
N GLU A 455 -14.22 11.20 26.79
CA GLU A 455 -15.67 11.04 26.72
C GLU A 455 -16.16 10.43 28.04
N PHE A 456 -17.11 11.08 28.70
CA PHE A 456 -17.72 10.63 29.95
C PHE A 456 -19.24 10.62 29.79
N SER A 457 -19.80 9.43 29.57
CA SER A 457 -21.24 9.18 29.55
C SER A 457 -21.71 8.84 30.96
N LEU A 458 -22.83 9.43 31.39
CA LEU A 458 -23.40 9.21 32.72
C LEU A 458 -24.90 9.58 32.81
N PRO A 459 -25.62 9.06 33.83
CA PRO A 459 -26.99 9.47 34.16
C PRO A 459 -27.10 10.96 34.57
N ALA A 460 -27.26 11.84 33.58
CA ALA A 460 -27.39 13.28 33.77
C ALA A 460 -28.71 13.80 33.16
N PRO A 461 -29.81 13.88 33.95
CA PRO A 461 -31.12 14.30 33.44
C PRO A 461 -31.13 15.67 32.77
N ILE A 462 -30.36 16.64 33.29
CA ILE A 462 -30.27 17.98 32.70
C ILE A 462 -29.65 17.93 31.29
N LEU A 463 -28.69 17.03 31.04
CA LEU A 463 -28.11 16.88 29.70
C LEU A 463 -29.09 16.22 28.73
N GLN A 464 -29.74 15.14 29.16
CA GLN A 464 -30.70 14.38 28.35
C GLN A 464 -31.95 15.21 27.99
N GLU A 465 -32.59 15.84 28.98
CA GLU A 465 -33.84 16.61 28.78
C GLU A 465 -33.65 17.82 27.86
N ASN A 466 -32.43 18.36 27.80
CA ASN A 466 -32.09 19.53 27.00
C ASN A 466 -31.31 19.18 25.72
N ARG A 467 -31.03 17.89 25.47
CA ARG A 467 -30.19 17.40 24.36
C ARG A 467 -28.86 18.13 24.27
N LEU A 468 -28.17 18.20 25.40
CA LEU A 468 -26.91 18.93 25.55
C LEU A 468 -25.74 17.99 25.76
N VAL A 469 -24.63 18.31 25.12
CA VAL A 469 -23.31 17.76 25.43
C VAL A 469 -22.44 18.88 25.97
N LEU A 470 -21.86 18.68 27.15
CA LEU A 470 -20.96 19.66 27.76
C LEU A 470 -19.52 19.31 27.45
N MET A 471 -18.79 20.25 26.88
CA MET A 471 -17.36 20.11 26.68
C MET A 471 -16.62 20.99 27.68
N ASP A 472 -15.99 20.39 28.67
CA ASP A 472 -15.09 21.10 29.55
C ASP A 472 -13.72 21.27 28.89
N THR A 473 -13.23 22.49 28.90
CA THR A 473 -11.86 22.80 28.47
C THR A 473 -10.91 22.88 29.66
N PRO A 474 -9.59 22.76 29.51
CA PRO A 474 -8.66 23.21 30.54
C PRO A 474 -8.80 24.72 30.81
N GLY A 475 -8.63 25.15 32.07
CA GLY A 475 -8.71 26.58 32.43
C GLY A 475 -7.54 27.40 31.85
N PHE A 476 -7.83 28.56 31.26
CA PHE A 476 -6.80 29.46 30.72
C PHE A 476 -5.92 30.03 31.87
N SER A 477 -4.61 30.11 31.65
CA SER A 477 -3.61 30.56 32.64
C SER A 477 -2.37 31.16 31.94
N ASP A 478 -1.58 32.01 32.63
CA ASP A 478 -0.41 32.70 32.03
C ASP A 478 0.67 31.76 31.46
N ARG A 479 0.72 30.51 31.93
CA ARG A 479 1.74 29.53 31.53
C ARG A 479 1.38 28.71 30.30
N ASN A 480 0.10 28.64 29.93
CA ASN A 480 -0.38 27.78 28.83
C ASN A 480 -0.68 28.57 27.55
N GLY A 481 -0.31 29.84 27.51
CA GLY A 481 -0.58 30.71 26.38
C GLY A 481 -2.03 30.67 25.94
N ILE A 482 -2.24 31.24 24.77
CA ILE A 482 -3.53 31.39 24.12
C ILE A 482 -3.73 30.26 23.11
N GLU A 483 -2.64 29.62 22.68
CA GLU A 483 -2.53 28.53 21.72
C GLU A 483 -2.81 27.14 22.34
N GLY A 484 -3.66 27.09 23.38
CA GLY A 484 -3.93 25.86 24.13
C GLY A 484 -4.83 24.87 23.38
N GLU A 485 -4.82 23.59 23.81
CA GLU A 485 -5.64 22.50 23.26
C GLU A 485 -7.13 22.83 23.12
N ALA A 486 -7.65 23.67 24.01
CA ALA A 486 -9.04 24.12 24.03
C ALA A 486 -9.46 24.81 22.72
N LEU A 487 -8.55 25.49 22.02
CA LEU A 487 -8.87 26.15 20.76
C LEU A 487 -9.18 25.14 19.64
N LYS A 488 -8.50 23.98 19.63
CA LYS A 488 -8.66 22.95 18.59
C LYS A 488 -10.10 22.42 18.50
N TYR A 489 -10.82 22.45 19.62
CA TYR A 489 -12.18 21.94 19.75
C TYR A 489 -13.27 23.02 19.66
N LEU A 490 -12.91 24.29 19.45
CA LEU A 490 -13.90 25.36 19.24
C LEU A 490 -14.82 25.07 18.06
N HIS A 491 -14.29 24.47 17.00
CA HIS A 491 -15.06 24.10 15.81
C HIS A 491 -15.95 22.87 16.00
N LEU A 492 -15.89 22.19 17.15
CA LEU A 492 -16.87 21.17 17.51
C LEU A 492 -18.11 21.77 18.20
N ALA A 493 -17.95 22.95 18.81
CA ALA A 493 -18.97 23.58 19.65
C ALA A 493 -20.03 24.32 18.82
N ASP A 494 -21.29 24.20 19.23
CA ASP A 494 -22.42 24.95 18.68
C ASP A 494 -22.59 26.31 19.38
N SER A 495 -22.10 26.41 20.62
CA SER A 495 -21.97 27.67 21.35
C SER A 495 -20.94 27.55 22.46
N LEU A 496 -20.44 28.68 22.93
CA LEU A 496 -19.49 28.76 24.04
C LEU A 496 -20.13 29.46 25.24
N LEU A 497 -19.96 28.86 26.42
CA LEU A 497 -20.29 29.47 27.71
C LEU A 497 -19.01 29.84 28.45
N PHE A 498 -18.73 31.13 28.54
CA PHE A 498 -17.57 31.68 29.24
C PHE A 498 -17.91 31.97 30.71
N VAL A 499 -17.24 31.27 31.62
CA VAL A 499 -17.46 31.37 33.07
C VAL A 499 -16.61 32.49 33.66
N LEU A 500 -17.27 33.48 34.24
CA LEU A 500 -16.70 34.64 34.93
C LEU A 500 -16.87 34.51 36.44
N ASP A 501 -15.97 35.14 37.20
CA ASP A 501 -16.09 35.29 38.65
C ASP A 501 -16.86 36.58 38.99
N ALA A 502 -17.91 36.49 39.81
CA ALA A 502 -18.69 37.67 40.22
C ALA A 502 -17.90 38.66 41.09
N ASN A 503 -16.81 38.23 41.74
CA ASN A 503 -15.98 39.11 42.58
C ASN A 503 -15.10 40.06 41.76
N ASP A 504 -14.69 39.66 40.55
CA ASP A 504 -13.88 40.45 39.63
C ASP A 504 -14.23 40.10 38.18
N PRO A 505 -15.41 40.51 37.69
CA PRO A 505 -15.91 40.03 36.41
C PRO A 505 -15.25 40.73 35.23
N PHE A 506 -15.01 39.93 34.19
CA PHE A 506 -14.67 40.37 32.83
C PHE A 506 -13.37 41.18 32.74
N THR A 507 -12.34 40.67 33.41
CA THR A 507 -10.99 41.25 33.50
C THR A 507 -10.34 41.48 32.11
N GLU A 508 -9.29 42.31 32.04
CA GLU A 508 -8.56 42.56 30.79
C GLU A 508 -8.07 41.27 30.13
N LYS A 509 -7.57 40.32 30.93
CA LYS A 509 -7.13 39.01 30.45
C LYS A 509 -8.26 38.16 29.86
N GLU A 510 -9.45 38.22 30.45
CA GLU A 510 -10.62 37.52 29.90
C GLU A 510 -11.07 38.15 28.58
N GLN A 511 -10.93 39.46 28.44
CA GLN A 511 -11.18 40.16 27.18
C GLN A 511 -10.18 39.75 26.10
N GLU A 512 -8.89 39.61 26.42
CA GLU A 512 -7.87 39.11 25.48
C GLU A 512 -8.20 37.69 25.01
N ILE A 513 -8.51 36.78 25.93
CA ILE A 513 -8.91 35.39 25.60
C ILE A 513 -10.14 35.38 24.70
N LEU A 514 -11.14 36.19 25.01
CA LEU A 514 -12.34 36.33 24.19
C LEU A 514 -12.02 36.79 22.77
N MET A 515 -11.11 37.77 22.61
CA MET A 515 -10.71 38.25 21.29
C MET A 515 -10.06 37.16 20.45
N GLN A 516 -9.24 36.29 21.05
CA GLN A 516 -8.59 35.20 20.33
C GLN A 516 -9.56 34.09 19.96
N ILE A 517 -10.49 33.75 20.86
CA ILE A 517 -11.58 32.82 20.55
C ILE A 517 -12.36 33.32 19.33
N ARG A 518 -12.64 34.64 19.25
CA ARG A 518 -13.35 35.24 18.12
C ARG A 518 -12.51 35.35 16.84
N GLU A 519 -11.20 35.44 16.97
CA GLU A 519 -10.29 35.37 15.82
C GLU A 519 -10.27 33.96 15.23
N TYR A 520 -10.24 32.94 16.08
CA TYR A 520 -10.19 31.53 15.67
C TYR A 520 -11.57 31.00 15.21
N ALA A 521 -12.65 31.38 15.89
CA ALA A 521 -14.01 30.93 15.61
C ALA A 521 -14.98 32.14 15.54
N PRO A 522 -14.95 32.94 14.45
CA PRO A 522 -15.67 34.21 14.36
C PRO A 522 -17.20 34.06 14.37
N ASN A 523 -17.71 32.92 13.92
CA ASN A 523 -19.15 32.63 13.85
C ASN A 523 -19.69 31.95 15.10
N LEU A 524 -18.83 31.56 16.06
CA LEU A 524 -19.24 30.83 17.25
C LEU A 524 -20.05 31.75 18.20
N PRO A 525 -21.30 31.40 18.55
CA PRO A 525 -22.07 32.16 19.53
C PRO A 525 -21.44 32.07 20.93
N ILE A 526 -21.16 33.22 21.56
CA ILE A 526 -20.55 33.29 22.89
C ILE A 526 -21.54 33.86 23.90
N HIS A 527 -21.68 33.17 25.04
CA HIS A 527 -22.53 33.52 26.16
C HIS A 527 -21.72 33.44 27.46
N PHE A 528 -22.21 34.08 28.52
CA PHE A 528 -21.45 34.24 29.76
C PHE A 528 -22.23 33.75 30.97
N LEU A 529 -21.51 33.06 31.86
CA LEU A 529 -21.98 32.63 33.16
C LEU A 529 -21.24 33.43 34.23
N LEU A 530 -21.93 34.27 34.97
CA LEU A 530 -21.36 34.98 36.11
C LEU A 530 -21.55 34.13 37.38
N ASN A 531 -20.51 33.41 37.78
CA ASN A 531 -20.57 32.46 38.88
C ASN A 531 -20.16 33.09 40.23
N LYS A 532 -20.41 32.39 41.34
CA LYS A 532 -20.13 32.82 42.73
C LYS A 532 -20.95 34.03 43.19
N ILE A 533 -22.14 34.24 42.61
CA ILE A 533 -23.03 35.34 43.05
C ILE A 533 -23.43 35.21 44.54
N ASP A 534 -23.32 34.00 45.12
CA ASP A 534 -23.54 33.75 46.56
C ASP A 534 -22.51 34.41 47.48
N GLU A 535 -21.36 34.82 46.96
CA GLU A 535 -20.31 35.47 47.75
C GLU A 535 -20.57 36.98 47.95
N ILE A 536 -21.51 37.55 47.19
CA ILE A 536 -21.96 38.94 47.32
C ILE A 536 -23.21 38.97 48.20
N TYR A 537 -23.05 39.45 49.44
CA TYR A 537 -24.12 39.41 50.46
C TYR A 537 -25.24 40.44 50.23
N ASP A 538 -24.98 41.53 49.52
CA ASP A 538 -25.98 42.57 49.22
C ASP A 538 -26.64 42.30 47.85
N GLU A 539 -27.95 42.05 47.85
CA GLU A 539 -28.73 41.80 46.63
C GLU A 539 -28.72 42.99 45.65
N HIS A 540 -28.63 44.22 46.15
CA HIS A 540 -28.54 45.42 45.30
C HIS A 540 -27.16 45.54 44.65
N GLU A 541 -26.10 45.21 45.39
CA GLU A 541 -24.74 45.16 44.87
C GLU A 541 -24.60 44.04 43.83
N ALA A 542 -25.13 42.85 44.12
CA ALA A 542 -25.16 41.73 43.18
C ALA A 542 -25.89 42.09 41.88
N ALA A 543 -27.06 42.74 41.97
CA ALA A 543 -27.79 43.20 40.79
C ALA A 543 -27.01 44.25 39.98
N SER A 544 -26.30 45.17 40.65
CA SER A 544 -25.46 46.17 40.00
C SER A 544 -24.27 45.54 39.26
N ILE A 545 -23.60 44.56 39.87
CA ILE A 545 -22.47 43.84 39.27
C ILE A 545 -22.91 43.09 38.01
N VAL A 546 -24.08 42.44 38.05
CA VAL A 546 -24.64 41.72 36.89
C VAL A 546 -24.90 42.69 35.73
N GLU A 547 -25.48 43.86 36.00
CA GLU A 547 -25.83 44.82 34.95
C GLU A 547 -24.60 45.56 34.39
N ASP A 548 -23.61 45.88 35.22
CA ASP A 548 -22.31 46.40 34.77
C ASP A 548 -21.58 45.39 33.87
N THR A 549 -21.51 44.13 34.32
CA THR A 549 -20.90 43.04 33.54
C THR A 549 -21.60 42.85 32.20
N ARG A 550 -22.95 42.87 32.17
CA ARG A 550 -23.74 42.84 30.94
C ARG A 550 -23.39 43.98 30.00
N SER A 551 -23.29 45.19 30.52
CA SER A 551 -22.97 46.38 29.73
C SER A 551 -21.58 46.28 29.10
N ARG A 552 -20.58 45.81 29.87
CA ARG A 552 -19.21 45.60 29.39
C ARG A 552 -19.13 44.49 28.37
N VAL A 553 -19.75 43.33 28.63
CA VAL A 553 -19.77 42.19 27.69
C VAL A 553 -20.43 42.58 26.36
N ARG A 554 -21.56 43.30 26.38
CA ARG A 554 -22.27 43.74 25.17
C ARG A 554 -21.44 44.66 24.28
N ALA A 555 -20.47 45.39 24.83
CA ALA A 555 -19.55 46.19 24.04
C ALA A 555 -18.65 45.32 23.13
N TYR A 556 -18.37 44.08 23.52
CA TYR A 556 -17.56 43.12 22.75
C TYR A 556 -18.43 42.14 21.95
N VAL A 557 -19.50 41.62 22.57
CA VAL A 557 -20.41 40.61 22.00
C VAL A 557 -21.86 41.05 22.23
N PRO A 558 -22.46 41.83 21.30
CA PRO A 558 -23.78 42.43 21.49
C PRO A 558 -24.91 41.44 21.77
N GLU A 559 -24.86 40.27 21.12
CA GLU A 559 -25.87 39.21 21.23
C GLU A 559 -25.64 38.26 22.43
N ALA A 560 -24.62 38.51 23.25
CA ALA A 560 -24.29 37.66 24.37
C ALA A 560 -25.32 37.75 25.50
N ARG A 561 -25.71 36.59 26.02
CA ARG A 561 -26.50 36.47 27.25
C ARG A 561 -25.56 36.34 28.44
N VAL A 562 -25.89 37.00 29.55
CA VAL A 562 -25.17 36.89 30.82
C VAL A 562 -26.14 36.37 31.89
N PHE A 563 -25.82 35.20 32.43
CA PHE A 563 -26.61 34.53 33.47
C PHE A 563 -25.86 34.51 34.80
N ALA A 564 -26.50 35.01 35.85
CA ALA A 564 -25.95 35.01 37.20
C ALA A 564 -26.24 33.68 37.90
N TYR A 565 -25.22 33.04 38.46
CA TYR A 565 -25.31 31.69 38.99
C TYR A 565 -24.52 31.49 40.29
N SER A 566 -24.99 30.56 41.10
CA SER A 566 -24.26 30.04 42.25
C SER A 566 -24.23 28.52 42.17
N SER A 567 -23.03 27.94 42.11
CA SER A 567 -22.86 26.48 42.18
C SER A 567 -23.19 25.88 43.56
N ARG A 568 -23.28 26.71 44.61
CA ARG A 568 -23.52 26.27 46.00
C ARG A 568 -25.01 26.26 46.36
N LEU A 569 -25.80 27.18 45.79
CA LEU A 569 -27.23 27.26 46.01
C LEU A 569 -27.96 26.38 44.97
N ARG A 570 -28.82 25.46 45.42
CA ARG A 570 -29.63 24.59 44.54
C ARG A 570 -31.12 24.81 44.79
N SER A 571 -31.58 26.05 44.65
CA SER A 571 -33.01 26.34 44.78
C SER A 571 -33.77 25.86 43.54
N ARG A 572 -35.03 25.41 43.71
CA ARG A 572 -35.88 25.00 42.58
C ARG A 572 -36.08 26.12 41.55
N LYS A 573 -36.11 27.38 42.01
CA LYS A 573 -36.18 28.55 41.15
C LYS A 573 -34.94 28.67 40.26
N GLN A 574 -33.74 28.61 40.86
CA GLN A 574 -32.48 28.71 40.12
C GLN A 574 -32.27 27.54 39.16
N GLN A 575 -32.72 26.33 39.50
CA GLN A 575 -32.68 25.18 38.58
C GLN A 575 -33.59 25.38 37.35
N ASN A 576 -34.79 25.92 37.55
CA ASN A 576 -35.68 26.28 36.45
C ASN A 576 -35.06 27.39 35.58
N ASP A 577 -34.53 28.45 36.21
CA ASP A 577 -33.90 29.58 35.51
C ASP A 577 -32.67 29.12 34.71
N LEU A 578 -31.86 28.20 35.27
CA LEU A 578 -30.72 27.59 34.58
C LEU A 578 -31.18 26.75 33.38
N THR A 579 -32.22 25.94 33.56
CA THR A 579 -32.77 25.11 32.47
C THR A 579 -33.30 25.99 31.34
N GLU A 580 -34.01 27.07 31.66
CA GLU A 580 -34.47 28.04 30.67
C GLU A 580 -33.30 28.74 29.98
N PHE A 581 -32.27 29.13 30.73
CA PHE A 581 -31.05 29.70 30.16
C PHE A 581 -30.38 28.73 29.18
N LEU A 582 -30.13 27.47 29.58
CA LEU A 582 -29.51 26.45 28.75
C LEU A 582 -30.32 26.17 27.48
N LYS A 583 -31.65 26.00 27.58
CA LYS A 583 -32.56 25.87 26.42
C LYS A 583 -32.46 27.06 25.48
N SER A 584 -32.22 28.25 26.02
CA SER A 584 -32.11 29.46 25.22
C SER A 584 -30.75 29.61 24.51
N LEU A 585 -29.75 28.83 24.92
CA LEU A 585 -28.46 28.71 24.22
C LEU A 585 -28.56 27.71 23.07
N SER A 586 -29.35 26.65 23.24
CA SER A 586 -29.64 25.63 22.23
C SER A 586 -30.47 26.20 21.09
N ARG A 587 -29.81 26.58 19.99
CA ARG A 587 -30.47 26.94 18.73
C ARG A 587 -30.54 25.72 17.82
N PRO A 588 -31.51 25.64 16.88
CA PRO A 588 -31.46 24.64 15.82
C PRO A 588 -30.11 24.75 15.12
N VAL A 589 -29.34 23.66 15.11
CA VAL A 589 -28.05 23.62 14.45
C VAL A 589 -28.29 23.70 12.95
N ALA A 590 -27.74 24.74 12.30
CA ALA A 590 -27.87 24.92 10.87
C ALA A 590 -26.97 23.92 10.13
N GLU A 591 -27.45 23.39 9.02
CA GLU A 591 -26.69 22.46 8.17
C GLU A 591 -25.40 23.09 7.64
N ASP A 592 -25.47 24.34 7.21
CA ASP A 592 -24.31 25.12 6.74
C ASP A 592 -23.21 25.27 7.81
N ASP A 593 -23.61 25.37 9.09
CA ASP A 593 -22.66 25.48 10.21
C ASP A 593 -21.95 24.13 10.46
N ARG A 594 -22.67 23.00 10.40
CA ARG A 594 -22.05 21.67 10.48
C ARG A 594 -21.13 21.40 9.30
N MET A 595 -21.53 21.76 8.09
CA MET A 595 -20.69 21.63 6.90
C MET A 595 -19.35 22.35 7.07
N GLU A 596 -19.35 23.62 7.50
CA GLU A 596 -18.12 24.39 7.73
C GLU A 596 -17.20 23.69 8.75
N LYS A 597 -17.78 23.19 9.85
CA LYS A 597 -17.04 22.46 10.90
C LYS A 597 -16.44 21.15 10.38
N ILE A 598 -17.17 20.42 9.54
CA ILE A 598 -16.68 19.20 8.89
C ILE A 598 -15.53 19.52 7.94
N LEU A 599 -15.62 20.57 7.12
CA LEU A 599 -14.53 20.99 6.23
C LEU A 599 -13.26 21.35 7.01
N ILE A 600 -13.40 22.04 8.16
CA ILE A 600 -12.28 22.32 9.06
C ILE A 600 -11.67 21.03 9.62
N CYS A 601 -12.50 20.06 10.03
CA CYS A 601 -12.05 18.75 10.49
C CYS A 601 -11.27 18.00 9.38
N ILE A 602 -11.75 18.04 8.15
CA ILE A 602 -11.08 17.44 6.98
C ILE A 602 -9.72 18.10 6.73
N ARG A 603 -9.64 19.43 6.82
CA ARG A 603 -8.37 20.17 6.72
C ARG A 603 -7.36 19.72 7.76
N GLN A 604 -7.80 19.55 9.01
CA GLN A 604 -6.96 19.06 10.10
C GLN A 604 -6.54 17.61 9.89
N LEU A 605 -7.42 16.76 9.36
CA LEU A 605 -7.10 15.36 9.02
C LEU A 605 -6.02 15.29 7.94
N ILE A 606 -6.13 16.08 6.87
CA ILE A 606 -5.11 16.10 5.80
C ILE A 606 -3.75 16.52 6.37
N SER A 607 -3.71 17.57 7.21
CA SER A 607 -2.49 17.99 7.88
C SER A 607 -1.90 16.89 8.77
N HIS A 608 -2.76 16.21 9.55
CA HIS A 608 -2.34 15.09 10.40
C HIS A 608 -1.73 13.94 9.59
N LEU A 609 -2.34 13.59 8.45
CA LEU A 609 -1.81 12.54 7.56
C LEU A 609 -0.46 12.91 6.95
N LEU A 610 -0.22 14.19 6.64
CA LEU A 610 1.09 14.68 6.19
C LEU A 610 2.14 14.56 7.31
N ASP A 611 1.79 14.93 8.54
CA ASP A 611 2.70 14.84 9.69
C ASP A 611 3.02 13.38 10.06
N LYS A 612 2.00 12.50 10.07
CA LYS A 612 2.16 11.06 10.34
C LYS A 612 3.13 10.40 9.38
N ARG A 613 3.16 10.83 8.12
CA ARG A 613 4.15 10.32 7.15
C ARG A 613 5.58 10.63 7.57
N ALA A 614 5.85 11.86 7.99
CA ALA A 614 7.17 12.25 8.46
C ALA A 614 7.53 11.51 9.76
N GLU A 615 6.57 11.32 10.67
CA GLU A 615 6.75 10.51 11.89
C GLU A 615 7.12 9.06 11.56
N MET A 616 6.45 8.42 10.60
CA MET A 616 6.77 7.05 10.16
C MET A 616 8.20 6.94 9.60
N GLU A 617 8.61 7.88 8.73
CA GLU A 617 9.97 7.89 8.17
C GLU A 617 11.03 8.05 9.26
N ASN A 618 10.80 8.94 10.23
CA ASN A 618 11.70 9.14 11.35
C ASN A 618 11.73 7.91 12.27
N SER A 619 10.57 7.31 12.58
CA SER A 619 10.48 6.12 13.42
C SER A 619 11.19 4.92 12.78
N LEU A 620 11.09 4.74 11.46
CA LEU A 620 11.83 3.70 10.74
C LEU A 620 13.34 3.96 10.82
N ALA A 621 13.77 5.20 10.55
CA ALA A 621 15.19 5.57 10.62
C ALA A 621 15.78 5.37 12.02
N ASP A 622 15.06 5.77 13.08
CA ASP A 622 15.47 5.58 14.46
C ASP A 622 15.52 4.10 14.84
N SER A 623 14.54 3.31 14.39
CA SER A 623 14.49 1.86 14.63
C SER A 623 15.63 1.12 13.92
N ILE A 624 15.96 1.50 12.68
CA ILE A 624 17.12 0.97 11.94
C ILE A 624 18.40 1.26 12.73
N LYS A 625 18.63 2.52 13.10
CA LYS A 625 19.81 2.93 13.86
C LYS A 625 19.94 2.18 15.18
N TRP A 626 18.83 2.04 15.92
CA TRP A 626 18.81 1.29 17.17
C TRP A 626 19.16 -0.19 16.93
N ASN A 627 18.60 -0.82 15.89
CA ASN A 627 18.93 -2.20 15.52
C ASN A 627 20.42 -2.36 15.12
N GLU A 628 21.01 -1.40 14.39
CA GLU A 628 22.44 -1.40 14.06
C GLU A 628 23.34 -1.33 15.32
N GLU A 629 22.97 -0.48 16.28
CA GLU A 629 23.64 -0.40 17.57
C GLU A 629 23.53 -1.73 18.34
N MET A 630 22.37 -2.40 18.28
CA MET A 630 22.16 -3.72 18.90
C MET A 630 23.00 -4.81 18.23
N VAL A 631 23.08 -4.85 16.89
CA VAL A 631 23.97 -5.79 16.17
C VAL A 631 25.43 -5.60 16.59
N THR A 632 25.86 -4.35 16.76
CA THR A 632 27.22 -4.03 17.21
C THR A 632 27.47 -4.56 18.63
N LYS A 633 26.54 -4.32 19.56
CA LYS A 633 26.63 -4.83 20.94
C LYS A 633 26.61 -6.35 21.01
N LEU A 634 25.70 -7.01 20.28
CA LEU A 634 25.60 -8.47 20.21
C LEU A 634 26.88 -9.09 19.64
N SER A 635 27.46 -8.49 18.61
CA SER A 635 28.75 -8.92 18.05
C SER A 635 29.87 -8.79 19.09
N GLY A 636 29.88 -7.70 19.87
CA GLY A 636 30.77 -7.54 21.02
C GLY A 636 30.62 -8.66 22.06
N ALA A 637 29.38 -9.04 22.38
CA ALA A 637 29.11 -10.15 23.31
C ALA A 637 29.58 -11.51 22.76
N ILE A 638 29.45 -11.76 21.45
CA ILE A 638 29.97 -12.96 20.80
C ILE A 638 31.51 -13.03 20.91
N HIS A 639 32.20 -11.91 20.74
CA HIS A 639 33.65 -11.84 20.94
C HIS A 639 34.05 -12.12 22.39
N GLN A 640 33.36 -11.49 23.36
CA GLN A 640 33.60 -11.75 24.79
C GLN A 640 33.36 -13.22 25.15
N LEU A 641 32.33 -13.85 24.59
CA LEU A 641 32.06 -15.28 24.79
C LEU A 641 33.15 -16.17 24.16
N THR A 642 33.71 -15.75 23.02
CA THR A 642 34.83 -16.44 22.38
C THR A 642 36.07 -16.40 23.27
N ASP A 643 36.42 -15.23 23.78
CA ASP A 643 37.56 -15.05 24.67
C ASP A 643 37.39 -15.87 25.97
N LEU A 644 36.19 -15.83 26.56
CA LEU A 644 35.86 -16.59 27.77
C LEU A 644 35.97 -18.10 27.52
N LYS A 645 35.43 -18.61 26.39
CA LYS A 645 35.55 -20.02 26.01
C LYS A 645 37.02 -20.44 25.93
N GLU A 646 37.85 -19.66 25.24
CA GLU A 646 39.27 -19.98 25.06
C GLU A 646 40.07 -19.91 26.36
N GLU A 647 39.74 -18.96 27.24
CA GLU A 647 40.35 -18.85 28.56
C GLU A 647 40.03 -20.08 29.41
N LYS A 648 38.75 -20.45 29.51
CA LYS A 648 38.31 -21.58 30.34
C LYS A 648 38.79 -22.92 29.79
N ALA A 649 38.81 -23.08 28.47
CA ALA A 649 39.45 -24.24 27.83
C ALA A 649 40.91 -24.39 28.25
N ARG A 650 41.68 -23.30 28.21
CA ARG A 650 43.08 -23.32 28.64
C ARG A 650 43.24 -23.64 30.13
N ILE A 651 42.44 -23.05 31.02
CA ILE A 651 42.52 -23.28 32.48
C ILE A 651 42.20 -24.73 32.82
N ILE A 652 41.08 -25.25 32.31
CA ILE A 652 40.60 -26.60 32.62
C ILE A 652 41.56 -27.67 32.07
N THR A 653 42.04 -27.51 30.83
CA THR A 653 43.01 -28.44 30.24
C THR A 653 44.36 -28.38 30.95
N ARG A 654 44.86 -27.19 31.30
CA ARG A 654 46.15 -27.04 32.01
C ARG A 654 46.12 -27.67 33.40
N THR A 655 45.02 -27.53 34.13
CA THR A 655 44.86 -28.13 35.45
C THR A 655 44.77 -29.66 35.37
N PHE A 656 44.11 -30.20 34.35
CA PHE A 656 44.12 -31.63 34.06
C PHE A 656 45.53 -32.15 33.73
N HIS A 657 46.24 -31.46 32.82
CA HIS A 657 47.61 -31.81 32.44
C HIS A 657 48.55 -31.92 33.64
N LYS A 658 48.41 -30.98 34.60
CA LYS A 658 49.21 -30.97 35.82
C LYS A 658 49.01 -32.24 36.66
N ILE A 659 47.78 -32.76 36.73
CA ILE A 659 47.49 -34.03 37.43
C ILE A 659 48.22 -35.18 36.75
N LEU A 660 48.22 -35.22 35.41
CA LEU A 660 48.94 -36.26 34.67
C LEU A 660 50.45 -36.19 34.91
N GLU A 661 51.04 -35.00 34.95
CA GLU A 661 52.46 -34.82 35.24
C GLU A 661 52.82 -35.24 36.68
N GLU A 662 51.97 -34.92 37.66
CA GLU A 662 52.16 -35.37 39.05
C GLU A 662 52.12 -36.90 39.17
N ILE A 663 51.19 -37.56 38.46
CA ILE A 663 51.10 -39.04 38.44
C ILE A 663 52.25 -39.66 37.65
N ARG A 664 52.67 -39.05 36.54
CA ARG A 664 53.85 -39.46 35.76
C ARG A 664 55.11 -39.44 36.62
N ALA A 665 55.31 -38.38 37.39
CA ALA A 665 56.43 -38.25 38.32
C ALA A 665 56.38 -39.33 39.42
N ASP A 666 55.21 -39.54 40.03
CA ASP A 666 55.00 -40.56 41.08
C ASP A 666 55.33 -41.98 40.58
N LEU A 667 54.82 -42.35 39.40
CA LEU A 667 55.10 -43.63 38.76
C LEU A 667 56.59 -43.78 38.40
N SER A 668 57.19 -42.73 37.83
CA SER A 668 58.59 -42.75 37.40
C SER A 668 59.57 -42.87 38.57
N GLU A 669 59.20 -42.34 39.74
CA GLU A 669 60.00 -42.43 40.96
C GLU A 669 59.85 -43.81 41.64
N ASN A 670 58.62 -44.35 41.71
CA ASN A 670 58.32 -45.50 42.56
C ASN A 670 58.41 -46.86 41.84
N ILE A 671 58.13 -46.95 40.54
CA ILE A 671 58.25 -48.21 39.79
C ILE A 671 59.68 -48.78 39.86
N PRO A 672 60.77 -48.02 39.59
CA PRO A 672 62.12 -48.55 39.70
C PRO A 672 62.46 -49.07 41.11
N LYS A 673 61.97 -48.40 42.16
CA LYS A 673 62.15 -48.84 43.56
C LYS A 673 61.47 -50.18 43.81
N ILE A 674 60.23 -50.34 43.35
CA ILE A 674 59.45 -51.58 43.47
C ILE A 674 60.15 -52.73 42.71
N LEU A 675 60.64 -52.45 41.50
CA LEU A 675 61.34 -53.44 40.68
C LEU A 675 62.65 -53.88 41.34
N ARG A 676 63.47 -52.96 41.87
CA ARG A 676 64.70 -53.30 42.62
C ARG A 676 64.40 -54.10 43.87
N GLN A 677 63.31 -53.80 44.58
CA GLN A 677 62.93 -54.49 45.81
C GLN A 677 62.57 -55.96 45.61
N THR A 678 62.25 -56.41 44.38
CA THR A 678 62.02 -57.85 44.11
C THR A 678 63.27 -58.72 44.26
N SER A 679 64.45 -58.10 44.50
CA SER A 679 65.67 -58.83 44.87
C SER A 679 65.50 -59.60 46.19
N ASP A 680 64.55 -59.19 47.04
CA ASP A 680 64.16 -59.85 48.29
C ASP A 680 63.63 -61.28 48.10
N MET A 681 63.06 -61.59 46.94
CA MET A 681 62.50 -62.89 46.60
C MET A 681 63.58 -63.90 46.19
N ILE A 682 64.78 -63.44 45.85
CA ILE A 682 65.90 -64.31 45.50
C ILE A 682 66.46 -64.90 46.80
N GLN A 683 66.43 -66.22 46.93
CA GLN A 683 66.99 -66.97 48.06
C GLN A 683 68.15 -67.86 47.57
N GLU A 684 69.03 -68.30 48.48
CA GLU A 684 70.18 -69.14 48.11
C GLU A 684 69.80 -70.52 47.54
N ASP A 685 68.58 -70.99 47.82
CA ASP A 685 68.00 -72.25 47.35
C ASP A 685 67.05 -72.11 46.15
N SER A 686 66.93 -70.91 45.57
CA SER A 686 66.04 -70.63 44.43
C SER A 686 66.41 -71.42 43.16
N ASP A 687 65.42 -71.79 42.33
CA ASP A 687 65.68 -72.45 41.03
C ASP A 687 66.10 -71.44 39.96
N PHE A 688 67.41 -71.20 39.86
CA PHE A 688 67.99 -70.25 38.91
C PHE A 688 67.73 -70.58 37.42
N ARG A 689 67.17 -71.76 37.09
CA ARG A 689 66.68 -72.08 35.74
C ARG A 689 65.37 -71.38 35.39
N LYS A 690 64.52 -71.11 36.38
CA LYS A 690 63.19 -70.49 36.21
C LYS A 690 63.04 -69.13 36.90
N ILE A 691 63.98 -68.76 37.79
CA ILE A 691 63.94 -67.53 38.58
C ILE A 691 63.69 -66.25 37.76
N HIS A 692 64.16 -66.20 36.51
CA HIS A 692 63.98 -65.03 35.64
C HIS A 692 62.53 -64.86 35.14
N LEU A 693 61.78 -65.95 35.03
CA LEU A 693 60.33 -65.92 34.73
C LEU A 693 59.55 -65.57 36.00
N GLU A 694 59.91 -66.17 37.14
CA GLU A 694 59.28 -65.90 38.44
C GLU A 694 59.50 -64.44 38.88
N LEU A 695 60.72 -63.90 38.72
CA LEU A 695 61.02 -62.49 38.96
C LEU A 695 60.24 -61.57 38.04
N ASN A 696 60.13 -61.89 36.75
CA ASN A 696 59.34 -61.09 35.82
C ASN A 696 57.85 -61.06 36.23
N ASP A 697 57.31 -62.21 36.63
CA ASP A 697 55.92 -62.36 37.03
C ASP A 697 55.63 -61.61 38.33
N GLU A 698 56.55 -61.72 39.30
CA GLU A 698 56.47 -60.99 40.56
C GLU A 698 56.65 -59.49 40.38
N MET A 699 57.58 -59.04 39.53
CA MET A 699 57.75 -57.64 39.16
C MET A 699 56.46 -57.06 38.56
N ASN A 700 55.83 -57.76 37.62
CA ASN A 700 54.53 -57.35 37.08
C ASN A 700 53.45 -57.34 38.17
N ARG A 701 53.41 -58.34 39.06
CA ARG A 701 52.42 -58.42 40.14
C ARG A 701 52.55 -57.25 41.12
N ARG A 702 53.78 -56.90 41.53
CA ARG A 702 54.03 -55.78 42.46
C ARG A 702 53.77 -54.42 41.82
N VAL A 703 54.16 -54.23 40.56
CA VAL A 703 53.81 -53.00 39.81
C VAL A 703 52.31 -52.89 39.63
N TYR A 704 51.62 -53.98 39.28
CA TYR A 704 50.17 -54.00 39.16
C TYR A 704 49.47 -53.66 40.48
N ALA A 705 49.89 -54.26 41.60
CA ALA A 705 49.36 -53.95 42.92
C ALA A 705 49.58 -52.47 43.30
N TYR A 706 50.76 -51.92 43.00
CA TYR A 706 51.03 -50.50 43.23
C TYR A 706 50.12 -49.58 42.39
N VAL A 707 50.00 -49.87 41.10
CA VAL A 707 49.14 -49.08 40.20
C VAL A 707 47.67 -49.17 40.64
N ASN A 708 47.17 -50.37 40.91
CA ASN A 708 45.78 -50.62 41.24
C ASN A 708 45.38 -50.14 42.65
N ASP A 709 46.23 -50.36 43.65
CA ASP A 709 45.86 -50.12 45.05
C ASP A 709 46.29 -48.73 45.55
N LYS A 710 47.19 -48.05 44.83
CA LYS A 710 47.71 -46.72 45.21
C LYS A 710 47.51 -45.66 44.13
N VAL A 711 47.95 -45.92 42.89
CA VAL A 711 47.97 -44.87 41.85
C VAL A 711 46.57 -44.58 41.30
N LEU A 712 45.79 -45.60 40.91
CA LEU A 712 44.45 -45.41 40.36
C LEU A 712 43.48 -44.76 41.36
N PRO A 713 43.44 -45.16 42.66
CA PRO A 713 42.61 -44.47 43.64
C PRO A 713 43.02 -43.01 43.86
N LYS A 714 44.33 -42.73 43.88
CA LYS A 714 44.86 -41.36 43.98
C LYS A 714 44.47 -40.53 42.76
N LEU A 715 44.66 -41.06 41.56
CA LEU A 715 44.29 -40.41 40.31
C LEU A 715 42.77 -40.16 40.23
N TYR A 716 41.94 -41.13 40.61
CA TYR A 716 40.49 -40.94 40.69
C TYR A 716 40.12 -39.78 41.61
N HIS A 717 40.71 -39.71 42.81
CA HIS A 717 40.45 -38.62 43.74
C HIS A 717 40.86 -37.25 43.17
N SER A 718 42.06 -37.15 42.58
CA SER A 718 42.53 -35.93 41.92
C SER A 718 41.64 -35.52 40.74
N LEU A 719 41.12 -36.48 39.98
CA LEU A 719 40.17 -36.21 38.90
C LEU A 719 38.82 -35.71 39.42
N GLN A 720 38.31 -36.24 40.53
CA GLN A 720 37.07 -35.73 41.14
C GLN A 720 37.25 -34.29 41.65
N GLU A 721 38.38 -33.98 42.29
CA GLU A 721 38.69 -32.61 42.72
C GLU A 721 38.84 -31.64 41.53
N TRP A 722 39.46 -32.08 40.45
CA TRP A 722 39.53 -31.32 39.21
C TRP A 722 38.17 -31.07 38.58
N ILE A 723 37.28 -32.07 38.53
CA ILE A 723 35.90 -31.91 38.03
C ILE A 723 35.12 -30.90 38.88
N LEU A 724 35.29 -30.92 40.22
CA LEU A 724 34.67 -29.91 41.10
C LEU A 724 35.18 -28.51 40.79
N THR A 725 36.50 -28.36 40.61
CA THR A 725 37.11 -27.07 40.24
C THR A 725 36.60 -26.59 38.87
N ALA A 726 36.51 -27.50 37.89
CA ALA A 726 35.98 -27.17 36.57
C ALA A 726 34.49 -26.81 36.62
N ASN A 727 33.70 -27.46 37.47
CA ASN A 727 32.30 -27.09 37.72
C ASN A 727 32.18 -25.65 38.22
N ASP A 728 33.03 -25.22 39.16
CA ASP A 728 33.00 -23.86 39.69
C ASP A 728 33.35 -22.83 38.60
N GLU A 729 34.37 -23.12 37.78
CA GLU A 729 34.74 -22.30 36.62
C GLU A 729 33.60 -22.19 35.59
N LEU A 730 32.89 -23.28 35.29
CA LEU A 730 31.77 -23.28 34.35
C LEU A 730 30.52 -22.57 34.93
N ASN A 731 30.27 -22.67 36.24
CA ASN A 731 29.18 -21.92 36.89
C ASN A 731 29.43 -20.42 36.88
N HIS A 732 30.68 -19.99 37.02
CA HIS A 732 31.04 -18.58 36.86
C HIS A 732 30.71 -18.08 35.45
N CYS A 733 30.95 -18.89 34.42
CA CYS A 733 30.60 -18.56 33.04
C CYS A 733 29.09 -18.44 32.83
N GLN A 734 28.30 -19.36 33.42
CA GLN A 734 26.84 -19.27 33.36
C GLN A 734 26.33 -17.99 34.02
N SER A 735 26.93 -17.58 35.14
CA SER A 735 26.55 -16.35 35.84
C SER A 735 26.83 -15.11 34.99
N PHE A 736 28.00 -15.03 34.35
CA PHE A 736 28.33 -13.97 33.41
C PHE A 736 27.37 -13.91 32.20
N LEU A 737 27.01 -15.06 31.65
CA LEU A 737 26.05 -15.12 30.54
C LEU A 737 24.63 -14.69 30.94
N ASN A 738 24.21 -14.96 32.19
CA ASN A 738 22.94 -14.46 32.71
C ASN A 738 22.95 -12.93 32.79
N GLU A 739 24.04 -12.32 33.27
CA GLU A 739 24.18 -10.85 33.32
C GLU A 739 24.11 -10.23 31.91
N ILE A 740 24.75 -10.85 30.91
CA ILE A 740 24.62 -10.43 29.52
C ILE A 740 23.16 -10.54 29.05
N SER A 741 22.52 -11.67 29.32
CA SER A 741 21.12 -11.93 28.95
C SER A 741 20.19 -10.86 29.52
N ASP A 742 20.33 -10.56 30.82
CA ASP A 742 19.54 -9.55 31.52
C ASP A 742 19.81 -8.14 30.97
N GLY A 743 21.06 -7.82 30.66
CA GLY A 743 21.44 -6.53 30.07
C GLY A 743 20.80 -6.30 28.69
N PHE A 744 20.80 -7.32 27.83
CA PHE A 744 20.11 -7.23 26.54
C PHE A 744 18.59 -7.19 26.69
N ASN A 745 18.01 -8.06 27.53
CA ASN A 745 16.56 -8.08 27.77
C ASN A 745 16.05 -6.74 28.32
N ALA A 746 16.83 -6.08 29.19
CA ALA A 746 16.51 -4.74 29.65
C ALA A 746 16.53 -3.68 28.53
N MET A 747 17.44 -3.81 27.55
CA MET A 747 17.46 -2.92 26.37
C MET A 747 16.30 -3.20 25.42
N TYR A 748 15.91 -4.46 25.24
CA TYR A 748 14.76 -4.85 24.42
C TYR A 748 13.41 -4.52 25.08
N GLY A 749 13.36 -4.47 26.42
CA GLY A 749 12.11 -4.32 27.19
C GLY A 749 11.31 -5.62 27.32
N GLU A 750 11.85 -6.74 26.82
CA GLU A 750 11.22 -8.07 26.82
C GLU A 750 12.26 -9.18 27.01
N GLU A 751 11.84 -10.36 27.45
CA GLU A 751 12.70 -11.55 27.58
C GLU A 751 13.00 -12.18 26.21
N ARG A 752 13.92 -11.57 25.46
CA ARG A 752 14.30 -12.02 24.11
C ARG A 752 15.48 -12.99 24.09
N LEU A 753 16.46 -12.83 24.98
CA LEU A 753 17.67 -13.65 25.06
C LEU A 753 17.66 -14.57 26.28
N LYS A 754 18.11 -15.81 26.07
CA LYS A 754 18.36 -16.80 27.14
C LYS A 754 19.60 -17.63 26.83
N LEU A 755 20.69 -17.41 27.57
CA LEU A 755 22.02 -17.94 27.28
C LEU A 755 22.42 -19.10 28.21
N ASN A 756 21.76 -20.27 28.08
CA ASN A 756 22.03 -21.44 28.94
C ASN A 756 23.11 -22.37 28.36
N CYS A 757 24.16 -22.65 29.13
CA CYS A 757 25.21 -23.61 28.78
C CYS A 757 24.82 -25.07 29.06
N ASP A 758 25.56 -26.02 28.46
CA ASP A 758 25.31 -27.46 28.61
C ASP A 758 26.19 -28.12 29.68
N PHE A 759 25.70 -28.19 30.91
CA PHE A 759 26.39 -28.82 32.04
C PHE A 759 26.52 -30.35 31.95
N LYS A 760 25.91 -31.02 30.96
CA LYS A 760 26.05 -32.48 30.80
C LYS A 760 27.49 -32.92 30.57
N VAL A 761 28.33 -32.02 30.07
CA VAL A 761 29.77 -32.23 29.91
C VAL A 761 30.43 -32.69 31.21
N LEU A 762 30.02 -32.14 32.36
CA LEU A 762 30.57 -32.54 33.67
C LEU A 762 30.16 -33.97 34.05
N ASP A 763 28.93 -34.37 33.72
CA ASP A 763 28.47 -35.74 33.99
C ASP A 763 29.20 -36.76 33.11
N ASP A 764 29.51 -36.38 31.88
CA ASP A 764 30.32 -37.20 30.97
C ASP A 764 31.76 -37.32 31.48
N TRP A 765 32.37 -36.23 31.94
CA TRP A 765 33.70 -36.26 32.56
C TRP A 765 33.76 -37.12 33.82
N ARG A 766 32.71 -37.09 34.66
CA ARG A 766 32.61 -37.97 35.85
C ARG A 766 32.57 -39.45 35.45
N ARG A 767 31.76 -39.78 34.44
CA ARG A 767 31.64 -41.14 33.90
C ARG A 767 32.95 -41.61 33.27
N ASP A 768 33.64 -40.74 32.54
CA ASP A 768 34.93 -41.06 31.92
C ASP A 768 36.03 -41.21 32.97
N ALA A 769 36.08 -40.36 34.00
CA ALA A 769 37.02 -40.51 35.12
C ALA A 769 36.84 -41.84 35.85
N ASP A 770 35.59 -42.24 36.12
CA ASP A 770 35.28 -43.53 36.74
C ASP A 770 35.69 -44.70 35.82
N ARG A 771 35.34 -44.64 34.53
CA ARG A 771 35.69 -45.67 33.54
C ARG A 771 37.20 -45.83 33.37
N MET A 772 37.96 -44.74 33.33
CA MET A 772 39.41 -44.80 33.11
C MET A 772 40.19 -45.28 34.34
N THR A 773 39.61 -45.15 35.54
CA THR A 773 40.25 -45.52 36.81
C THR A 773 39.76 -46.85 37.38
N SER A 774 38.59 -47.34 36.94
CA SER A 774 38.06 -48.66 37.30
C SER A 774 38.38 -49.70 36.22
N GLY A 775 38.96 -50.84 36.62
CA GLY A 775 39.11 -52.00 35.73
C GLY A 775 40.28 -51.97 34.74
N VAL A 776 41.36 -51.23 35.02
CA VAL A 776 42.56 -51.22 34.18
C VAL A 776 43.22 -52.62 34.14
N GLN A 777 43.15 -53.28 32.99
CA GLN A 777 43.92 -54.50 32.72
C GLN A 777 45.30 -54.12 32.19
N MET A 778 46.34 -54.34 33.00
CA MET A 778 47.72 -54.16 32.52
C MET A 778 48.21 -55.43 31.85
N ASP A 779 48.54 -55.32 30.57
CA ASP A 779 49.25 -56.39 29.87
C ASP A 779 50.58 -56.68 30.56
N LYS A 780 50.89 -57.96 30.73
CA LYS A 780 52.16 -58.41 31.28
C LYS A 780 53.32 -57.85 30.47
N VAL A 781 54.12 -56.99 31.08
CA VAL A 781 55.30 -56.38 30.47
C VAL A 781 56.50 -57.30 30.66
N ASN A 782 57.33 -57.41 29.64
CA ASN A 782 58.56 -58.19 29.74
C ASN A 782 59.68 -57.33 30.36
N ILE A 783 59.71 -57.29 31.69
CA ILE A 783 60.57 -56.45 32.53
C ILE A 783 61.99 -57.03 32.62
N PHE A 784 62.12 -58.37 32.61
CA PHE A 784 63.36 -59.04 33.03
C PHE A 784 64.15 -59.74 31.89
N LEU A 785 63.59 -59.95 30.69
CA LEU A 785 64.20 -60.87 29.69
C LEU A 785 65.23 -60.28 28.71
N ARG A 786 65.76 -59.06 28.89
CA ARG A 786 66.68 -58.50 27.88
C ARG A 786 68.13 -58.99 27.99
N ARG A 787 68.66 -59.32 29.18
CA ARG A 787 69.98 -59.97 29.41
C ARG A 787 70.05 -60.60 30.81
N THR A 788 69.85 -61.90 30.98
CA THR A 788 69.89 -62.50 32.32
C THR A 788 71.33 -62.84 32.77
N PRO A 789 71.66 -62.77 34.07
CA PRO A 789 72.97 -63.20 34.59
C PRO A 789 73.35 -64.62 34.20
N TYR A 790 72.37 -65.53 34.10
CA TYR A 790 72.56 -66.89 33.62
C TYR A 790 73.01 -66.94 32.15
N GLN A 791 72.43 -66.12 31.27
CA GLN A 791 72.85 -66.01 29.86
C GLN A 791 74.24 -65.36 29.70
N ILE A 792 74.58 -64.39 30.56
CA ILE A 792 75.90 -63.73 30.56
C ILE A 792 77.00 -64.70 31.04
N LEU A 793 76.72 -65.49 32.09
CA LEU A 793 77.61 -66.53 32.60
C LEU A 793 77.83 -67.65 31.57
N LEU A 794 76.77 -68.08 30.86
CA LEU A 794 76.90 -69.08 29.80
C LEU A 794 77.67 -68.57 28.58
N LYS A 795 77.54 -67.28 28.22
CA LYS A 795 78.34 -66.67 27.13
C LYS A 795 79.81 -66.46 27.49
N SER A 796 80.13 -66.29 28.77
CA SER A 796 81.52 -66.18 29.25
C SER A 796 82.17 -67.54 29.57
N ALA A 797 81.39 -68.62 29.66
CA ALA A 797 81.84 -69.99 29.97
C ALA A 797 81.83 -70.93 28.75
N GLY A 798 82.19 -70.45 27.57
CA GLY A 798 82.37 -71.25 26.37
C GLY A 798 83.64 -72.11 26.38
N LYS A 799 83.69 -73.14 27.24
CA LYS A 799 84.51 -74.38 27.21
C LYS A 799 84.86 -74.81 28.65
N LEU A 800 83.99 -75.63 29.25
CA LEU A 800 84.26 -76.72 30.20
C LEU A 800 82.92 -77.10 30.87
N PHE A 801 82.27 -78.15 30.37
CA PHE A 801 81.00 -78.64 30.88
C PHE A 801 81.21 -79.76 31.90
N GLY A 802 80.53 -79.68 33.05
CA GLY A 802 80.39 -80.83 33.95
C GLY A 802 79.89 -80.58 35.37
N THR A 803 80.01 -79.38 35.96
CA THR A 803 79.82 -79.21 37.42
C THR A 803 79.24 -77.84 37.84
N PHE A 804 78.22 -77.34 37.15
CA PHE A 804 77.60 -76.04 37.52
C PHE A 804 76.42 -76.14 38.50
N GLN A 805 76.15 -77.31 39.08
CA GLN A 805 75.07 -77.49 40.06
C GLN A 805 75.46 -77.08 41.51
N GLN A 806 76.67 -76.54 41.72
CA GLN A 806 77.23 -76.32 43.07
C GLN A 806 77.53 -74.86 43.44
N ASN A 807 77.19 -73.85 42.61
CA ASN A 807 77.48 -72.45 42.95
C ASN A 807 76.22 -71.57 42.97
N ASN A 808 75.16 -72.08 43.61
CA ASN A 808 73.94 -71.31 43.88
C ASN A 808 74.24 -70.00 44.62
N ALA A 809 75.25 -69.97 45.49
CA ALA A 809 75.71 -68.75 46.16
C ALA A 809 76.25 -67.66 45.19
N LEU A 810 76.93 -68.05 44.10
CA LEU A 810 77.42 -67.10 43.09
C LEU A 810 76.27 -66.55 42.24
N LEU A 811 75.35 -67.44 41.81
CA LEU A 811 74.17 -67.06 41.04
C LEU A 811 73.20 -66.19 41.85
N TYR A 812 72.98 -66.52 43.13
CA TYR A 812 72.25 -65.72 44.10
C TYR A 812 72.78 -64.27 44.16
N ASN A 813 74.08 -64.11 44.44
CA ASN A 813 74.70 -62.79 44.52
C ASN A 813 74.64 -62.02 43.19
N LYS A 814 74.79 -62.70 42.05
CA LYS A 814 74.75 -62.06 40.72
C LYS A 814 73.35 -61.64 40.28
N TYR A 815 72.32 -62.46 40.53
CA TYR A 815 70.93 -62.08 40.26
C TYR A 815 70.45 -60.96 41.19
N LYS A 816 70.83 -61.02 42.47
CA LYS A 816 70.53 -59.97 43.46
C LYS A 816 71.16 -58.64 43.08
N GLN A 817 72.47 -58.63 42.78
CA GLN A 817 73.16 -57.43 42.29
C GLN A 817 72.62 -56.93 40.94
N PHE A 818 72.15 -57.82 40.06
CA PHE A 818 71.61 -57.44 38.76
C PHE A 818 70.26 -56.72 38.91
N VAL A 819 69.34 -57.26 39.72
CA VAL A 819 68.05 -56.63 40.03
C VAL A 819 68.24 -55.29 40.75
N GLU A 820 69.14 -55.22 41.72
CA GLU A 820 69.34 -54.01 42.53
C GLU A 820 70.01 -52.86 41.77
N ASN A 821 70.92 -53.16 40.83
CA ASN A 821 71.69 -52.15 40.10
C ASN A 821 71.09 -51.77 38.73
N GLN A 822 70.02 -52.44 38.28
CA GLN A 822 69.35 -52.08 37.03
C GLN A 822 68.60 -50.73 37.19
N ASP A 823 68.62 -49.90 36.15
CA ASP A 823 68.01 -48.55 36.17
C ASP A 823 66.49 -48.58 35.93
N TYR A 824 65.99 -49.58 35.20
CA TYR A 824 64.58 -49.80 34.85
C TYR A 824 63.89 -48.63 34.14
N LEU A 825 64.64 -47.66 33.61
CA LEU A 825 64.08 -46.43 33.04
C LEU A 825 63.19 -46.72 31.82
N ASP A 826 63.70 -47.41 30.80
CA ASP A 826 62.95 -47.75 29.57
C ASP A 826 61.66 -48.53 29.85
N VAL A 827 61.70 -49.44 30.83
CA VAL A 827 60.55 -50.28 31.19
C VAL A 827 59.52 -49.47 31.95
N THR A 828 59.97 -48.60 32.85
CA THR A 828 59.11 -47.67 33.58
C THR A 828 58.40 -46.73 32.61
N GLU A 829 59.13 -46.11 31.68
CA GLU A 829 58.56 -45.24 30.66
C GLU A 829 57.52 -45.97 29.80
N SER A 830 57.79 -47.22 29.41
CA SER A 830 56.81 -48.03 28.65
C SER A 830 55.54 -48.33 29.46
N ILE A 831 55.64 -48.57 30.77
CA ILE A 831 54.49 -48.85 31.64
C ILE A 831 53.68 -47.57 31.84
N VAL A 832 54.35 -46.46 32.11
CA VAL A 832 53.75 -45.13 32.30
C VAL A 832 53.01 -44.68 31.05
N ASN A 833 53.64 -44.74 29.87
CA ASN A 833 53.01 -44.33 28.62
C ASN A 833 51.78 -45.18 28.28
N LYS A 834 51.83 -46.50 28.53
CA LYS A 834 50.66 -47.37 28.33
C LYS A 834 49.50 -47.03 29.27
N LEU A 835 49.80 -46.73 30.54
CA LEU A 835 48.79 -46.39 31.53
C LEU A 835 48.15 -45.01 31.25
N LEU A 836 48.98 -44.02 30.92
CA LEU A 836 48.53 -42.63 30.74
C LEU A 836 47.90 -42.34 29.38
N LEU A 837 48.12 -43.18 28.36
CA LEU A 837 47.61 -42.97 27.00
C LEU A 837 46.11 -42.65 26.94
N GLN A 838 45.28 -43.35 27.70
CA GLN A 838 43.82 -43.12 27.70
C GLN A 838 43.46 -41.76 28.30
N PHE A 839 44.23 -41.27 29.28
CA PHE A 839 44.03 -39.96 29.90
C PHE A 839 44.55 -38.83 29.01
N GLU A 840 45.65 -39.04 28.29
CA GLU A 840 46.15 -38.11 27.27
C GLU A 840 45.17 -37.96 26.09
N LEU A 841 44.47 -39.03 25.72
CA LEU A 841 43.40 -38.96 24.71
C LEU A 841 42.18 -38.19 25.22
N PHE A 842 41.82 -38.37 26.49
CA PHE A 842 40.77 -37.58 27.16
C PHE A 842 41.16 -36.10 27.28
N GLU A 843 42.40 -35.78 27.63
CA GLU A 843 42.90 -34.40 27.66
C GLU A 843 42.68 -33.68 26.32
N LYS A 844 42.91 -34.38 25.21
CA LYS A 844 42.69 -33.86 23.85
C LYS A 844 41.22 -33.65 23.50
N SER A 845 40.27 -34.28 24.20
CA SER A 845 38.84 -34.05 23.96
C SER A 845 38.28 -32.87 24.76
N LEU A 846 38.95 -32.43 25.83
CA LEU A 846 38.45 -31.38 26.73
C LEU A 846 38.12 -30.06 26.02
N GLU A 847 38.94 -29.63 25.06
CA GLU A 847 38.70 -28.41 24.30
C GLU A 847 37.40 -28.49 23.47
N ARG A 848 37.12 -29.66 22.90
CA ARG A 848 35.87 -29.93 22.18
C ARG A 848 34.68 -29.95 23.14
N ASP A 849 34.83 -30.58 24.30
CA ASP A 849 33.76 -30.70 25.29
C ASP A 849 33.37 -29.32 25.84
N ILE A 850 34.36 -28.46 26.11
CA ILE A 850 34.14 -27.07 26.52
C ILE A 850 33.50 -26.26 25.39
N SER A 851 33.86 -26.54 24.13
CA SER A 851 33.15 -25.93 23.00
C SER A 851 31.68 -26.36 22.91
N LEU A 852 31.35 -27.59 23.31
CA LEU A 852 29.95 -28.06 23.41
C LEU A 852 29.19 -27.36 24.54
N PHE A 853 29.83 -27.12 25.69
CA PHE A 853 29.25 -26.38 26.82
C PHE A 853 28.72 -25.00 26.38
N PHE A 854 29.45 -24.27 25.53
CA PHE A 854 29.07 -22.94 25.03
C PHE A 854 28.22 -22.95 23.76
N ARG A 855 27.89 -24.11 23.19
CA ARG A 855 27.26 -24.21 21.86
C ARG A 855 25.93 -23.46 21.78
N THR A 856 25.06 -23.63 22.78
CA THR A 856 23.76 -22.97 22.84
C THR A 856 23.95 -21.45 22.98
N PRO A 857 24.86 -20.98 23.87
CA PRO A 857 25.52 -19.69 23.87
C PRO A 857 25.53 -18.91 22.57
N PHE A 858 26.44 -19.43 21.75
CA PHE A 858 26.75 -18.91 20.42
C PHE A 858 25.57 -19.03 19.47
N ALA A 859 24.82 -20.13 19.51
CA ALA A 859 23.69 -20.31 18.61
C ALA A 859 22.63 -19.22 18.81
N VAL A 860 22.26 -18.94 20.06
CA VAL A 860 21.27 -17.90 20.40
C VAL A 860 21.78 -16.52 19.96
N LEU A 861 22.99 -16.13 20.36
CA LEU A 861 23.53 -14.81 20.00
C LEU A 861 23.66 -14.60 18.49
N ASN A 862 24.20 -15.59 17.76
CA ASN A 862 24.32 -15.48 16.30
C ASN A 862 22.96 -15.43 15.62
N GLN A 863 21.99 -16.23 16.09
CA GLN A 863 20.63 -16.19 15.55
C GLN A 863 19.99 -14.82 15.77
N THR A 864 20.11 -14.24 16.97
CA THR A 864 19.58 -12.89 17.25
C THR A 864 20.24 -11.83 16.38
N VAL A 865 21.55 -11.93 16.11
CA VAL A 865 22.24 -11.01 15.18
C VAL A 865 21.66 -11.12 13.77
N GLU A 866 21.48 -12.33 13.24
CA GLU A 866 20.96 -12.53 11.89
C GLU A 866 19.49 -12.09 11.78
N GLU A 867 18.66 -12.35 12.79
CA GLU A 867 17.29 -11.84 12.88
C GLU A 867 17.27 -10.30 12.89
N THR A 868 18.11 -9.67 13.71
CA THR A 868 18.17 -8.19 13.80
C THR A 868 18.66 -7.57 12.49
N LYS A 869 19.64 -8.18 11.81
CA LYS A 869 20.08 -7.73 10.47
C LYS A 869 18.99 -7.86 9.42
N LYS A 870 18.19 -8.94 9.49
CA LYS A 870 17.05 -9.12 8.60
C LYS A 870 16.01 -8.01 8.83
N GLU A 871 15.69 -7.69 10.07
CA GLU A 871 14.79 -6.57 10.41
C GLU A 871 15.33 -5.22 9.90
N ILE A 872 16.65 -4.99 9.96
CA ILE A 872 17.27 -3.78 9.39
C ILE A 872 17.01 -3.70 7.89
N ASN A 873 17.33 -4.75 7.14
CA ASN A 873 17.15 -4.76 5.69
C ASN A 873 15.68 -4.56 5.29
N GLU A 874 14.74 -5.22 5.98
CA GLU A 874 13.30 -5.06 5.73
C GLU A 874 12.85 -3.60 5.94
N LYS A 875 13.31 -2.95 7.02
CA LYS A 875 12.99 -1.54 7.30
C LYS A 875 13.69 -0.56 6.35
N GLU A 876 14.91 -0.86 5.91
CA GLU A 876 15.63 -0.06 4.90
C GLU A 876 14.93 -0.09 3.55
N GLU A 877 14.47 -1.27 3.10
CA GLU A 877 13.69 -1.42 1.88
C GLU A 877 12.37 -0.62 1.95
N GLU A 878 11.69 -0.66 3.09
CA GLU A 878 10.47 0.13 3.32
C GLU A 878 10.76 1.64 3.27
N LEU A 879 11.80 2.11 3.97
CA LEU A 879 12.20 3.51 3.99
C LEU A 879 12.63 4.02 2.61
N GLU A 880 13.35 3.21 1.84
CA GLU A 880 13.77 3.57 0.47
C GLU A 880 12.57 3.63 -0.48
N LYS A 881 11.63 2.69 -0.36
CA LYS A 881 10.36 2.75 -1.10
C LYS A 881 9.57 4.02 -0.75
N MET A 882 9.59 4.42 0.52
CA MET A 882 8.94 5.65 0.98
C MET A 882 9.59 6.92 0.40
N ARG A 883 10.92 6.96 0.29
CA ARG A 883 11.69 8.12 -0.18
C ARG A 883 11.79 8.25 -1.70
N SER A 884 11.74 7.14 -2.43
CA SER A 884 11.93 7.12 -3.88
C SER A 884 10.76 7.73 -4.66
N ASN A 885 9.53 7.61 -4.16
CA ASN A 885 8.32 8.11 -4.82
C ASN A 885 7.43 8.94 -3.85
N PRO A 886 7.91 10.09 -3.33
CA PRO A 886 7.17 10.88 -2.35
C PRO A 886 5.81 11.38 -2.88
N GLU A 887 5.69 11.59 -4.20
CA GLU A 887 4.45 11.96 -4.89
C GLU A 887 3.31 10.95 -4.67
N THR A 888 3.60 9.67 -4.50
CA THR A 888 2.55 8.64 -4.30
C THR A 888 1.74 8.86 -3.02
N TYR A 889 2.33 9.52 -2.03
CA TYR A 889 1.65 9.89 -0.79
C TYR A 889 1.19 11.35 -0.82
N ARG A 890 2.01 12.25 -1.35
CA ARG A 890 1.76 13.70 -1.31
C ARG A 890 0.71 14.17 -2.32
N ASP A 891 0.69 13.59 -3.51
CA ASP A 891 -0.20 14.03 -4.60
C ASP A 891 -1.67 13.74 -4.28
N PRO A 892 -2.05 12.55 -3.78
CA PRO A 892 -3.44 12.30 -3.38
C PRO A 892 -3.94 13.25 -2.29
N LEU A 893 -3.14 13.50 -1.25
CA LEU A 893 -3.47 14.48 -0.21
C LEU A 893 -3.62 15.89 -0.79
N THR A 894 -2.76 16.27 -1.73
CA THR A 894 -2.87 17.55 -2.45
C THR A 894 -4.16 17.64 -3.27
N LEU A 895 -4.58 16.56 -3.94
CA LEU A 895 -5.85 16.52 -4.68
C LEU A 895 -7.06 16.59 -3.73
N PHE A 896 -6.99 15.93 -2.57
CA PHE A 896 -8.00 16.08 -1.52
C PHE A 896 -8.06 17.51 -0.98
N GLU A 897 -6.93 18.22 -0.85
CA GLU A 897 -6.93 19.65 -0.50
C GLU A 897 -7.61 20.51 -1.58
N VAL A 898 -7.42 20.20 -2.86
CA VAL A 898 -8.13 20.89 -3.95
C VAL A 898 -9.64 20.65 -3.84
N LYS A 899 -10.07 19.42 -3.59
CA LYS A 899 -11.49 19.05 -3.41
C LYS A 899 -12.10 19.72 -2.16
N LEU A 900 -11.36 19.72 -1.05
CA LEU A 900 -11.71 20.46 0.16
C LEU A 900 -11.90 21.95 -0.16
N ARG A 901 -10.96 22.54 -0.89
CA ARG A 901 -11.00 23.96 -1.22
C ARG A 901 -12.16 24.30 -2.15
N GLN A 902 -12.52 23.39 -3.06
CA GLN A 902 -13.73 23.51 -3.88
C GLN A 902 -14.99 23.61 -3.00
N TYR A 903 -15.13 22.74 -2.00
CA TYR A 903 -16.29 22.77 -1.10
C TYR A 903 -16.31 24.00 -0.19
N GLU A 904 -15.14 24.51 0.23
CA GLU A 904 -15.07 25.78 0.95
C GLU A 904 -15.57 26.96 0.10
N TRP A 905 -15.24 27.00 -1.20
CA TRP A 905 -15.75 28.02 -2.11
C TRP A 905 -17.28 27.98 -2.24
N ILE A 906 -17.86 26.78 -2.28
CA ILE A 906 -19.31 26.58 -2.27
C ILE A 906 -19.94 27.06 -0.96
N ALA A 907 -19.32 26.75 0.19
CA ALA A 907 -19.78 27.23 1.49
C ALA A 907 -19.73 28.78 1.59
N ILE A 908 -18.69 29.41 1.04
CA ILE A 908 -18.54 30.87 1.03
C ILE A 908 -19.59 31.54 0.14
N SER A 909 -19.90 30.98 -1.03
CA SER A 909 -20.91 31.55 -1.92
C SER A 909 -22.30 31.51 -1.28
N ALA A 910 -22.65 30.42 -0.60
CA ALA A 910 -23.89 30.28 0.16
C ALA A 910 -24.11 31.44 1.15
N LYS A 911 -23.08 31.77 1.95
CA LYS A 911 -23.16 32.80 3.01
C LYS A 911 -23.32 34.23 2.46
N ARG A 912 -22.71 34.56 1.32
CA ARG A 912 -22.81 35.91 0.72
C ARG A 912 -24.17 36.18 0.09
N VAL A 913 -24.87 35.16 -0.40
CA VAL A 913 -26.21 35.30 -0.98
C VAL A 913 -27.25 35.72 0.09
N PHE A 914 -27.01 35.40 1.37
CA PHE A 914 -27.86 35.79 2.49
C PHE A 914 -27.61 37.22 3.04
N GLN A 915 -26.61 37.96 2.54
CA GLN A 915 -26.27 39.32 3.01
C GLN A 915 -26.70 40.46 2.05
N VAL A 916 -27.59 40.20 1.09
CA VAL A 916 -28.10 41.22 0.13
C VAL A 916 -29.50 41.68 0.47
#